data_AF-A0A960Y3T2-F1
#
_entry.id   AF-A0A960Y3T2-F1
#
_cell.length_a   1.000
_cell.length_b   1.000
_cell.length_c   1.000
_cell.angle_alpha   90.00
_cell.angle_beta   90.00
_cell.angle_gamma   90.00
#
_symmetry.space_group_name_H-M   'P 1'
#
loop_
_entity.id
_entity.type
_entity.pdbx_description
1 polymer ?
#
loop_
_entity_poly.entity_id
_entity_poly.type
_entity_poly.pdbx_seq_one_letter_code
_entity_poly.pdbx_strand_id
1 'polypeptide(L)'
;MRIFFLLLLSCAFLSGEILPRKIVVPWGGREDRDLFHTKAHQLAEMPLNHLGFVCDYIDLHSPLPDTANDPSVQGILLWLTDQSDLNREEAERLMEWAEKAVRAGKKLVMFGKPPFESNKYILSAERIAAFFSIFGLQYKDEWVPDTYKVELIKVQPELVDFERAFPAVLPSYIRVVAEGETENVLIAQKNGDESTQASLITLGKRASYVAFNYGNYFLYERGETQRNWYINPFLFFRRAFGVGEGPIPDTNTLCGSRIYYSHVDGDGWNNETEIGDYPWGTLSAQVLRERILEEFPDMPVTIGPIAADVDPSWVGTEKSIRECQKILVLPNVETSSHTFTHPFDWRFFEHYRKSKEYPYLSLYPNGSWMGRGLLATLRLKMRWITGDPIESEEVPLGDRGLYEEYDVPRAFALKPFDLDLEINGSIEVINALASEKKPVALYQWSGNCQPFEAAMRLLDQMEMPNMNGGDTRFDKTFNSYGFIFPLGRQVGPYWQIYSSNTNENLYTDLWRARFWGFNQLPETFAHTETPIRVKPMNLYYHVYSAQKEPSLQALLSNIAYIRSKEVCSIKAGEYPAIVEGFYALSIEREGDLYTIRGRKGLQTLRFDRASTKAIDFKRSKGVIGQRYFQGSLYAALDPAVEEVQVALTENPDFPHEARSRFCLESSTWQVSHVEGTSFQASGYGQGRFVWHVPEEGEYTVTAEGQEPIRVRSVNRRIRFAVPGSIPKKLTFKVERNGS
;
A
#
# COMPACT_ATOMS: atom_id res chain seq x y z
N MET A 1 46.81 -11.64 55.10
CA MET A 1 46.85 -11.70 53.62
C MET A 1 45.50 -12.26 53.16
N ARG A 2 44.58 -11.39 52.71
CA ARG A 2 43.19 -11.77 52.38
C ARG A 2 43.16 -12.39 50.97
N ILE A 3 42.59 -13.59 50.86
CA ILE A 3 42.32 -14.28 49.60
C ILE A 3 40.98 -13.77 49.09
N PHE A 4 40.99 -13.12 47.92
CA PHE A 4 39.78 -12.74 47.18
C PHE A 4 39.46 -13.83 46.17
N PHE A 5 38.34 -14.51 46.35
CA PHE A 5 37.71 -15.35 45.32
C PHE A 5 36.91 -14.41 44.40
N LEU A 6 37.32 -14.26 43.14
CA LEU A 6 36.49 -13.62 42.11
C LEU A 6 35.52 -14.66 41.55
N LEU A 7 34.25 -14.55 41.91
CA LEU A 7 33.15 -15.15 41.17
C LEU A 7 32.92 -14.32 39.90
N LEU A 8 33.29 -14.87 38.75
CA LEU A 8 32.81 -14.40 37.45
C LEU A 8 31.38 -14.92 37.25
N LEU A 9 30.38 -14.12 37.63
CA LEU A 9 29.03 -14.28 37.09
C LEU A 9 29.07 -13.83 35.62
N SER A 10 29.07 -14.78 34.70
CA SER A 10 28.68 -14.54 33.32
C SER A 10 27.17 -14.30 33.28
N CYS A 11 26.74 -13.03 33.36
CA CYS A 11 25.43 -12.64 32.85
C CYS A 11 25.47 -12.79 31.33
N ALA A 12 25.12 -13.98 30.83
CA ALA A 12 24.65 -14.13 29.47
C ALA A 12 23.32 -13.39 29.39
N PHE A 13 23.32 -12.16 28.88
CA PHE A 13 22.11 -11.60 28.31
C PHE A 13 21.72 -12.53 27.15
N LEU A 14 20.72 -13.37 27.38
CA LEU A 14 20.00 -14.02 26.29
C LEU A 14 19.32 -12.88 25.52
N SER A 15 19.97 -12.36 24.48
CA SER A 15 19.32 -11.47 23.53
C SER A 15 18.29 -12.27 22.75
N GLY A 16 17.03 -11.81 22.72
CA GLY A 16 15.98 -12.43 21.91
C GLY A 16 16.36 -12.62 20.43
N GLU A 17 15.74 -13.60 19.78
CA GLU A 17 15.94 -13.86 18.35
C GLU A 17 15.17 -12.83 17.53
N ILE A 18 15.84 -12.13 16.61
CA ILE A 18 15.17 -11.21 15.67
C ILE A 18 14.28 -12.04 14.74
N LEU A 19 13.00 -11.71 14.64
CA LEU A 19 12.14 -12.29 13.60
C LEU A 19 12.49 -11.67 12.25
N PRO A 20 12.99 -12.47 11.29
CA PRO A 20 13.35 -11.97 9.97
C PRO A 20 12.10 -11.52 9.20
N ARG A 21 12.15 -10.32 8.63
CA ARG A 21 11.05 -9.71 7.89
C ARG A 21 11.41 -9.30 6.47
N LYS A 22 12.68 -9.32 6.08
CA LYS A 22 13.09 -8.92 4.74
C LYS A 22 13.03 -10.08 3.75
N ILE A 23 12.49 -9.81 2.58
CA ILE A 23 12.61 -10.66 1.39
C ILE A 23 13.41 -9.87 0.37
N VAL A 24 14.59 -10.37 0.02
CA VAL A 24 15.44 -9.71 -0.98
C VAL A 24 14.91 -10.03 -2.37
N VAL A 25 14.68 -9.01 -3.18
CA VAL A 25 14.09 -9.13 -4.52
C VAL A 25 14.99 -8.48 -5.55
N PRO A 26 15.85 -9.28 -6.22
CA PRO A 26 16.63 -8.76 -7.33
C PRO A 26 15.71 -8.37 -8.50
N TRP A 27 15.96 -7.20 -9.08
CA TRP A 27 15.24 -6.69 -10.24
C TRP A 27 16.22 -6.01 -11.20
N GLY A 28 15.80 -5.86 -12.46
CA GLY A 28 16.60 -5.23 -13.50
C GLY A 28 16.37 -5.89 -14.86
N GLY A 29 16.40 -5.08 -15.92
CA GLY A 29 16.12 -5.50 -17.29
C GLY A 29 15.45 -4.40 -18.12
N ARG A 30 15.46 -4.53 -19.44
CA ARG A 30 14.90 -3.57 -20.41
C ARG A 30 13.41 -3.36 -20.25
N GLU A 31 12.69 -4.41 -19.86
CA GLU A 31 11.26 -4.38 -19.57
C GLU A 31 10.97 -3.80 -18.16
N ASP A 32 11.89 -3.96 -17.22
CA ASP A 32 11.78 -3.50 -15.83
C ASP A 32 12.44 -2.12 -15.64
N ARG A 33 12.10 -1.12 -16.47
CA ARG A 33 12.73 0.22 -16.39
C ARG A 33 12.38 1.01 -15.11
N ASP A 34 11.32 0.63 -14.40
CA ASP A 34 10.96 1.11 -13.06
C ASP A 34 10.54 -0.09 -12.23
N LEU A 35 10.85 -0.05 -10.95
CA LEU A 35 10.33 -0.99 -9.96
C LEU A 35 8.80 -1.16 -10.07
N PHE A 36 8.08 -0.07 -10.34
CA PHE A 36 6.64 -0.03 -10.54
C PHE A 36 6.12 -1.03 -11.57
N HIS A 37 6.91 -1.35 -12.60
CA HIS A 37 6.51 -2.23 -13.69
C HIS A 37 6.86 -3.71 -13.45
N THR A 38 7.67 -4.00 -12.42
CA THR A 38 8.09 -5.37 -12.14
C THR A 38 6.93 -6.23 -11.64
N LYS A 39 6.89 -7.51 -12.05
CA LYS A 39 5.87 -8.46 -11.55
C LYS A 39 5.96 -8.67 -10.05
N ALA A 40 7.16 -8.67 -9.48
CA ALA A 40 7.35 -8.81 -8.04
C ALA A 40 6.65 -7.68 -7.26
N HIS A 41 6.83 -6.43 -7.68
CA HIS A 41 6.18 -5.28 -7.06
C HIS A 41 4.67 -5.25 -7.30
N GLN A 42 4.24 -5.49 -8.54
CA GLN A 42 2.82 -5.43 -8.91
C GLN A 42 1.97 -6.57 -8.36
N LEU A 43 2.57 -7.74 -8.09
CA LEU A 43 1.83 -8.95 -7.73
C LEU A 43 2.26 -9.52 -6.37
N ALA A 44 3.56 -9.76 -6.15
CA ALA A 44 4.04 -10.50 -4.98
C ALA A 44 4.12 -9.65 -3.71
N GLU A 45 4.45 -8.37 -3.82
CA GLU A 45 4.75 -7.53 -2.67
C GLU A 45 3.55 -7.31 -1.76
N MET A 46 2.34 -7.12 -2.31
CA MET A 46 1.13 -6.95 -1.48
C MET A 46 0.83 -8.19 -0.62
N PRO A 47 0.77 -9.43 -1.16
CA PRO A 47 0.65 -10.64 -0.36
C PRO A 47 1.79 -10.82 0.66
N LEU A 48 3.02 -10.42 0.31
CA LEU A 48 4.16 -10.48 1.22
C LEU A 48 4.04 -9.45 2.35
N ASN A 49 3.62 -8.21 2.06
CA ASN A 49 3.32 -7.19 3.06
C ASN A 49 2.23 -7.69 4.02
N HIS A 50 1.18 -8.32 3.47
CA HIS A 50 0.13 -8.94 4.28
C HIS A 50 0.72 -10.00 5.23
N LEU A 51 1.69 -10.81 4.79
CA LEU A 51 2.36 -11.79 5.65
C LEU A 51 3.40 -11.19 6.62
N GLY A 52 3.54 -9.87 6.65
CA GLY A 52 4.46 -9.14 7.52
C GLY A 52 5.84 -8.89 6.93
N PHE A 53 6.08 -9.26 5.67
CA PHE A 53 7.37 -9.09 5.02
C PHE A 53 7.54 -7.72 4.33
N VAL A 54 8.77 -7.24 4.33
CA VAL A 54 9.24 -6.09 3.57
C VAL A 54 10.05 -6.61 2.38
N CYS A 55 9.68 -6.20 1.17
CA CYS A 55 10.49 -6.50 -0.01
C CYS A 55 11.62 -5.48 -0.11
N ASP A 56 12.86 -5.97 -0.14
CA ASP A 56 14.07 -5.18 -0.26
C ASP A 56 14.62 -5.36 -1.68
N TYR A 57 14.40 -4.36 -2.54
CA TYR A 57 14.68 -4.48 -3.97
C TYR A 57 16.13 -4.13 -4.27
N ILE A 58 16.81 -5.04 -4.99
CA ILE A 58 18.21 -4.87 -5.36
C ILE A 58 18.31 -4.78 -6.88
N ASP A 59 18.84 -3.66 -7.37
CA ASP A 59 19.20 -3.52 -8.78
C ASP A 59 20.33 -4.51 -9.12
N LEU A 60 20.12 -5.38 -10.11
CA LEU A 60 21.10 -6.38 -10.56
C LEU A 60 22.39 -5.77 -11.14
N HIS A 61 22.36 -4.49 -11.53
CA HIS A 61 23.55 -3.74 -11.95
C HIS A 61 24.37 -3.21 -10.76
N SER A 62 23.81 -3.28 -9.55
CA SER A 62 24.51 -2.94 -8.30
C SER A 62 25.14 -4.19 -7.64
N PRO A 63 26.11 -4.03 -6.73
CA PRO A 63 26.66 -5.15 -5.96
C PRO A 63 25.58 -5.88 -5.16
N LEU A 64 25.59 -7.22 -5.22
CA LEU A 64 24.66 -8.06 -4.44
C LEU A 64 25.00 -7.99 -2.93
N PRO A 65 23.99 -7.85 -2.04
CA PRO A 65 24.22 -7.75 -0.60
C PRO A 65 24.64 -9.09 0.04
N ASP A 66 25.24 -9.04 1.24
CA ASP A 66 25.61 -10.26 2.00
C ASP A 66 24.40 -10.90 2.72
N THR A 67 23.41 -11.31 1.93
CA THR A 67 22.14 -11.88 2.37
C THR A 67 22.30 -13.13 3.26
N ALA A 68 23.38 -13.88 3.07
CA ALA A 68 23.65 -15.09 3.85
C ALA A 68 23.83 -14.79 5.35
N ASN A 69 24.42 -13.65 5.69
CA ASN A 69 24.78 -13.28 7.07
C ASN A 69 23.83 -12.25 7.70
N ASP A 70 22.87 -11.71 6.95
CA ASP A 70 21.91 -10.74 7.49
C ASP A 70 20.79 -11.45 8.28
N PRO A 71 20.68 -11.29 9.61
CA PRO A 71 19.65 -11.94 10.42
C PRO A 71 18.23 -11.41 10.14
N SER A 72 18.09 -10.23 9.55
CA SER A 72 16.78 -9.65 9.21
C SER A 72 16.16 -10.25 7.94
N VAL A 73 16.96 -10.96 7.12
CA VAL A 73 16.48 -11.57 5.87
C VAL A 73 15.91 -12.97 6.13
N GLN A 74 14.66 -13.17 5.68
CA GLN A 74 14.00 -14.47 5.68
C GLN A 74 14.34 -15.28 4.42
N GLY A 75 14.45 -14.60 3.27
CA GLY A 75 14.71 -15.27 2.02
C GLY A 75 14.85 -14.35 0.82
N ILE A 76 14.90 -14.97 -0.35
CA ILE A 76 15.04 -14.33 -1.65
C ILE A 76 13.83 -14.69 -2.50
N LEU A 77 13.27 -13.72 -3.22
CA LEU A 77 12.31 -13.94 -4.30
C LEU A 77 12.97 -13.62 -5.64
N LEU A 78 13.19 -14.64 -6.47
CA LEU A 78 13.63 -14.49 -7.85
C LEU A 78 12.42 -14.51 -8.76
N TRP A 79 12.04 -13.35 -9.31
CA TRP A 79 10.96 -13.24 -10.30
C TRP A 79 11.37 -12.30 -11.43
N LEU A 80 12.35 -12.72 -12.21
CA LEU A 80 12.88 -11.95 -13.33
C LEU A 80 11.94 -12.06 -14.53
N THR A 81 11.45 -10.93 -15.02
CA THR A 81 10.53 -10.89 -16.18
C THR A 81 11.30 -10.95 -17.50
N ASP A 82 12.41 -10.19 -17.57
CA ASP A 82 13.34 -10.18 -18.69
C ASP A 82 14.78 -10.38 -18.18
N GLN A 83 15.51 -11.28 -18.83
CA GLN A 83 16.92 -11.57 -18.54
C GLN A 83 17.83 -11.19 -19.69
N SER A 84 17.29 -10.53 -20.72
CA SER A 84 18.02 -10.14 -21.93
C SER A 84 19.22 -9.23 -21.63
N ASP A 85 19.19 -8.50 -20.51
CA ASP A 85 20.28 -7.64 -20.09
C ASP A 85 21.40 -8.36 -19.35
N LEU A 86 21.12 -9.46 -18.66
CA LEU A 86 22.14 -10.24 -17.98
C LEU A 86 23.12 -10.86 -18.98
N ASN A 87 24.40 -10.82 -18.64
CA ASN A 87 25.44 -11.63 -19.26
C ASN A 87 25.66 -12.93 -18.46
N ARG A 88 26.48 -13.85 -19.00
CA ARG A 88 26.76 -15.17 -18.38
C ARG A 88 27.30 -15.04 -16.95
N GLU A 89 28.25 -14.14 -16.74
CA GLU A 89 28.94 -13.97 -15.46
C GLU A 89 27.99 -13.38 -14.40
N GLU A 90 27.14 -12.43 -14.79
CA GLU A 90 26.12 -11.86 -13.90
C GLU A 90 25.08 -12.90 -13.48
N ALA A 91 24.66 -13.77 -14.41
CA ALA A 91 23.73 -14.85 -14.14
C ALA A 91 24.34 -15.91 -13.20
N GLU A 92 25.59 -16.31 -13.44
CA GLU A 92 26.32 -17.23 -12.56
C GLU A 92 26.49 -16.64 -11.15
N ARG A 93 26.88 -15.37 -11.06
CA ARG A 93 27.01 -14.63 -9.79
C ARG A 93 25.68 -14.56 -9.02
N LEU A 94 24.57 -14.27 -9.70
CA LEU A 94 23.24 -14.22 -9.09
C LEU A 94 22.85 -15.58 -8.52
N MET A 95 23.06 -16.66 -9.29
CA MET A 95 22.78 -18.00 -8.82
C MET A 95 23.63 -18.35 -7.61
N GLU A 96 24.97 -18.21 -7.69
CA GLU A 96 25.90 -18.51 -6.60
C GLU A 96 25.55 -17.76 -5.30
N TRP A 97 25.18 -16.49 -5.42
CA TRP A 97 24.69 -15.69 -4.31
C TRP A 97 23.44 -16.29 -3.67
N ALA A 98 22.44 -16.68 -4.48
CA ALA A 98 21.23 -17.33 -3.98
C ALA A 98 21.55 -18.69 -3.33
N GLU A 99 22.46 -19.50 -3.90
CA GLU A 99 22.86 -20.79 -3.30
C GLU A 99 23.56 -20.58 -1.96
N LYS A 100 24.45 -19.58 -1.86
CA LYS A 100 25.13 -19.22 -0.60
C LYS A 100 24.10 -18.86 0.47
N ALA A 101 23.08 -18.07 0.13
CA ALA A 101 22.00 -17.72 1.05
C ALA A 101 21.20 -18.96 1.50
N VAL A 102 20.86 -19.87 0.58
CA VAL A 102 20.16 -21.12 0.93
C VAL A 102 21.01 -22.03 1.82
N ARG A 103 22.32 -22.14 1.55
CA ARG A 103 23.26 -22.88 2.40
C ARG A 103 23.35 -22.29 3.82
N ALA A 104 23.21 -20.98 3.95
CA ALA A 104 23.11 -20.28 5.25
C ALA A 104 21.73 -20.38 5.92
N GLY A 105 20.77 -21.09 5.32
CA GLY A 105 19.45 -21.34 5.90
C GLY A 105 18.36 -20.37 5.46
N LYS A 106 18.64 -19.42 4.56
CA LYS A 106 17.64 -18.53 3.98
C LYS A 106 16.71 -19.29 3.03
N LYS A 107 15.47 -18.83 2.90
CA LYS A 107 14.50 -19.39 1.94
C LYS A 107 14.75 -18.83 0.55
N LEU A 108 14.44 -19.61 -0.49
CA LEU A 108 14.49 -19.18 -1.88
C LEU A 108 13.17 -19.51 -2.58
N VAL A 109 12.57 -18.52 -3.23
CA VAL A 109 11.38 -18.74 -4.05
C VAL A 109 11.70 -18.25 -5.45
N MET A 110 11.54 -19.14 -6.43
CA MET A 110 11.73 -18.81 -7.84
C MET A 110 10.39 -18.85 -8.57
N PHE A 111 10.00 -17.72 -9.14
CA PHE A 111 8.89 -17.60 -10.06
C PHE A 111 9.41 -17.30 -11.46
N GLY A 112 8.86 -17.99 -12.45
CA GLY A 112 9.09 -17.61 -13.83
C GLY A 112 10.30 -18.27 -14.45
N LYS A 113 10.97 -17.53 -15.34
CA LYS A 113 12.13 -18.03 -16.06
C LYS A 113 13.35 -17.99 -15.11
N PRO A 114 14.09 -19.09 -14.94
CA PRO A 114 15.36 -19.08 -14.22
C PRO A 114 16.47 -18.37 -15.01
N PRO A 115 17.53 -17.82 -14.39
CA PRO A 115 18.63 -17.12 -15.04
C PRO A 115 19.63 -18.06 -15.74
N PHE A 116 19.14 -18.92 -16.65
CA PHE A 116 19.97 -19.93 -17.32
C PHE A 116 20.29 -19.59 -18.77
N GLU A 117 19.42 -18.82 -19.43
CA GLU A 117 19.55 -18.49 -20.83
C GLU A 117 19.03 -17.09 -21.12
N SER A 118 19.69 -16.44 -22.07
CA SER A 118 19.23 -15.21 -22.69
C SER A 118 19.64 -15.21 -24.15
N ASN A 119 19.31 -14.15 -24.89
CA ASN A 119 19.80 -13.97 -26.26
C ASN A 119 21.34 -13.92 -26.37
N LYS A 120 22.06 -13.78 -25.23
CA LYS A 120 23.51 -13.64 -25.15
C LYS A 120 24.23 -14.90 -24.68
N TYR A 121 23.56 -15.81 -23.97
CA TYR A 121 24.21 -16.98 -23.37
C TYR A 121 23.23 -18.12 -23.09
N ILE A 122 23.79 -19.32 -22.94
CA ILE A 122 23.14 -20.49 -22.34
C ILE A 122 24.13 -21.17 -21.40
N LEU A 123 23.70 -21.49 -20.19
CA LEU A 123 24.52 -22.20 -19.22
C LEU A 123 24.56 -23.71 -19.53
N SER A 124 25.60 -24.41 -19.05
CA SER A 124 25.75 -25.85 -19.23
C SER A 124 24.67 -26.63 -18.47
N ALA A 125 24.22 -27.76 -19.02
CA ALA A 125 23.21 -28.61 -18.40
C ALA A 125 23.58 -29.04 -16.98
N GLU A 126 24.86 -29.27 -16.69
CA GLU A 126 25.37 -29.60 -15.35
C GLU A 126 25.15 -28.47 -14.36
N ARG A 127 25.31 -27.22 -14.80
CA ARG A 127 25.12 -26.02 -13.96
C ARG A 127 23.65 -25.80 -13.66
N ILE A 128 22.79 -25.98 -14.67
CA ILE A 128 21.33 -25.90 -14.56
C ILE A 128 20.82 -26.99 -13.60
N ALA A 129 21.28 -28.23 -13.77
CA ALA A 129 20.96 -29.33 -12.87
C ALA A 129 21.41 -29.06 -11.43
N ALA A 130 22.62 -28.51 -11.24
CA ALA A 130 23.11 -28.13 -9.93
C ALA A 130 22.21 -27.07 -9.26
N PHE A 131 21.75 -26.06 -10.00
CA PHE A 131 20.85 -25.05 -9.45
C PHE A 131 19.47 -25.63 -9.09
N PHE A 132 18.86 -26.43 -9.97
CA PHE A 132 17.58 -27.09 -9.66
C PHE A 132 17.67 -28.06 -8.48
N SER A 133 18.82 -28.69 -8.24
CA SER A 133 19.01 -29.58 -7.09
C SER A 133 18.77 -28.90 -5.73
N ILE A 134 18.95 -27.56 -5.66
CA ILE A 134 18.69 -26.75 -4.47
C ILE A 134 17.20 -26.75 -4.10
N PHE A 135 16.34 -26.86 -5.11
CA PHE A 135 14.89 -26.99 -4.98
C PHE A 135 14.45 -28.44 -4.75
N GLY A 136 15.39 -29.39 -4.67
CA GLY A 136 15.09 -30.82 -4.70
C GLY A 136 14.43 -31.23 -6.01
N LEU A 137 14.88 -30.64 -7.12
CA LEU A 137 14.36 -30.91 -8.46
C LEU A 137 15.45 -31.52 -9.34
N GLN A 138 15.10 -32.62 -10.01
CA GLN A 138 15.93 -33.25 -11.02
C GLN A 138 15.67 -32.64 -12.39
N TYR A 139 16.67 -32.00 -12.97
CA TYR A 139 16.62 -31.48 -14.33
C TYR A 139 16.74 -32.62 -15.35
N LYS A 140 15.82 -32.67 -16.32
CA LYS A 140 15.78 -33.72 -17.35
C LYS A 140 16.33 -33.29 -18.72
N ASP A 141 16.85 -32.06 -18.82
CA ASP A 141 17.35 -31.49 -20.08
C ASP A 141 16.33 -31.60 -21.23
N GLU A 142 15.05 -31.40 -20.89
CA GLU A 142 13.92 -31.54 -21.81
C GLU A 142 13.01 -30.32 -21.70
N TRP A 143 12.74 -29.68 -22.84
CA TRP A 143 11.75 -28.62 -22.99
C TRP A 143 10.50 -29.19 -23.64
N VAL A 144 9.32 -28.88 -23.08
CA VAL A 144 8.03 -29.34 -23.60
C VAL A 144 7.30 -28.15 -24.24
N PRO A 145 7.40 -27.96 -25.57
CA PRO A 145 6.72 -26.87 -26.26
C PRO A 145 5.23 -27.16 -26.53
N ASP A 146 4.88 -28.42 -26.82
CA ASP A 146 3.54 -28.83 -27.24
C ASP A 146 2.74 -29.45 -26.09
N THR A 147 1.69 -28.75 -25.65
CA THR A 147 0.92 -29.12 -24.45
C THR A 147 -0.48 -29.67 -24.72
N TYR A 148 -0.87 -29.91 -25.98
CA TYR A 148 -2.20 -30.42 -26.38
C TYR A 148 -2.61 -31.75 -25.74
N LYS A 149 -1.64 -32.55 -25.27
CA LYS A 149 -1.85 -33.87 -24.65
C LYS A 149 -1.37 -33.91 -23.20
N VAL A 150 -1.10 -32.74 -22.64
CA VAL A 150 -0.65 -32.58 -21.26
C VAL A 150 -1.86 -32.32 -20.38
N GLU A 151 -1.94 -33.07 -19.28
CA GLU A 151 -2.94 -32.97 -18.24
C GLU A 151 -2.28 -32.55 -16.92
N LEU A 152 -3.03 -31.80 -16.10
CA LEU A 152 -2.55 -31.30 -14.82
C LEU A 152 -3.06 -32.16 -13.67
N ILE A 153 -2.14 -32.67 -12.85
CA ILE A 153 -2.45 -33.30 -11.57
C ILE A 153 -2.24 -32.27 -10.47
N LYS A 154 -3.36 -31.89 -9.83
CA LYS A 154 -3.40 -30.94 -8.71
C LYS A 154 -3.25 -31.70 -7.40
N VAL A 155 -2.01 -31.87 -6.97
CA VAL A 155 -1.69 -32.61 -5.73
C VAL A 155 -2.23 -31.85 -4.52
N GLN A 156 -2.16 -30.51 -4.56
CA GLN A 156 -2.60 -29.62 -3.48
C GLN A 156 -3.58 -28.59 -4.04
N PRO A 157 -4.86 -28.95 -4.24
CA PRO A 157 -5.83 -28.12 -4.95
C PRO A 157 -6.13 -26.79 -4.26
N GLU A 158 -5.91 -26.67 -2.94
CA GLU A 158 -6.11 -25.42 -2.19
C GLU A 158 -5.07 -24.32 -2.49
N LEU A 159 -3.95 -24.70 -3.11
CA LEU A 159 -2.87 -23.79 -3.50
C LEU A 159 -3.01 -23.28 -4.94
N VAL A 160 -3.89 -23.87 -5.74
CA VAL A 160 -4.05 -23.56 -7.18
C VAL A 160 -5.51 -23.30 -7.53
N ASP A 161 -5.77 -22.90 -8.77
CA ASP A 161 -7.09 -22.42 -9.23
C ASP A 161 -7.72 -21.35 -8.32
N PHE A 162 -6.91 -20.49 -7.73
CA PHE A 162 -7.36 -19.56 -6.68
C PHE A 162 -8.38 -18.53 -7.18
N GLU A 163 -8.03 -17.75 -8.21
CA GLU A 163 -8.94 -16.79 -8.85
C GLU A 163 -9.32 -17.21 -10.27
N ARG A 164 -8.48 -18.04 -10.88
CA ARG A 164 -8.64 -18.49 -12.26
C ARG A 164 -8.15 -19.93 -12.37
N ALA A 165 -8.89 -20.76 -13.10
CA ALA A 165 -8.45 -22.11 -13.45
C ALA A 165 -7.43 -22.07 -14.60
N PHE A 166 -6.49 -23.02 -14.62
CA PHE A 166 -5.55 -23.16 -15.75
C PHE A 166 -6.26 -23.33 -17.11
N PRO A 167 -5.70 -22.78 -18.20
CA PRO A 167 -6.27 -22.91 -19.53
C PRO A 167 -6.16 -24.34 -20.05
N ALA A 168 -6.99 -24.70 -21.03
CA ALA A 168 -6.93 -26.01 -21.68
C ALA A 168 -5.63 -26.21 -22.48
N VAL A 169 -5.12 -25.15 -23.10
CA VAL A 169 -3.80 -25.14 -23.75
C VAL A 169 -2.82 -24.52 -22.77
N LEU A 170 -1.90 -25.36 -22.27
CA LEU A 170 -0.96 -24.94 -21.23
C LEU A 170 0.26 -24.24 -21.84
N PRO A 171 0.91 -23.32 -21.12
CA PRO A 171 2.21 -22.79 -21.51
C PRO A 171 3.27 -23.90 -21.63
N SER A 172 4.27 -23.69 -22.49
CA SER A 172 5.44 -24.56 -22.55
C SER A 172 6.24 -24.52 -21.24
N TYR A 173 6.92 -25.60 -20.89
CA TYR A 173 7.66 -25.71 -19.64
C TYR A 173 8.95 -26.52 -19.75
N ILE A 174 9.88 -26.24 -18.84
CA ILE A 174 11.07 -27.08 -18.59
C ILE A 174 10.64 -28.30 -17.81
N ARG A 175 11.11 -29.48 -18.20
CA ARG A 175 10.88 -30.70 -17.45
C ARG A 175 11.87 -30.85 -16.31
N VAL A 176 11.33 -30.68 -15.11
CA VAL A 176 11.98 -30.98 -13.83
C VAL A 176 11.09 -31.92 -13.02
N VAL A 177 11.66 -32.77 -12.18
CA VAL A 177 10.90 -33.72 -11.35
C VAL A 177 11.31 -33.56 -9.89
N ALA A 178 10.36 -33.39 -8.99
CA ALA A 178 10.65 -33.32 -7.56
C ALA A 178 11.25 -34.64 -7.05
N GLU A 179 12.28 -34.53 -6.22
CA GLU A 179 12.95 -35.63 -5.53
C GLU A 179 12.99 -35.38 -4.01
N GLY A 180 13.17 -36.46 -3.24
CA GLY A 180 13.35 -36.38 -1.79
C GLY A 180 12.11 -35.84 -1.06
N GLU A 181 12.30 -34.81 -0.23
CA GLU A 181 11.25 -34.20 0.60
C GLU A 181 10.51 -33.04 -0.09
N THR A 182 10.81 -32.73 -1.37
CA THR A 182 10.13 -31.64 -2.08
C THR A 182 8.69 -32.04 -2.42
N GLU A 183 7.74 -31.26 -1.92
CA GLU A 183 6.32 -31.52 -2.17
C GLU A 183 5.91 -31.00 -3.54
N ASN A 184 5.25 -31.84 -4.32
CA ASN A 184 4.54 -31.39 -5.51
C ASN A 184 3.24 -30.67 -5.12
N VAL A 185 2.97 -29.55 -5.79
CA VAL A 185 1.68 -28.84 -5.75
C VAL A 185 0.94 -29.07 -7.06
N LEU A 186 1.65 -28.93 -8.18
CA LEU A 186 1.12 -29.11 -9.53
C LEU A 186 2.09 -29.89 -10.40
N ILE A 187 1.60 -30.94 -11.02
CA ILE A 187 2.35 -31.80 -11.95
C ILE A 187 1.69 -31.72 -13.32
N ALA A 188 2.49 -31.63 -14.37
CA ALA A 188 2.07 -31.89 -15.74
C ALA A 188 2.44 -33.33 -16.13
N GLN A 189 1.54 -34.01 -16.85
CA GLN A 189 1.72 -35.38 -17.33
C GLN A 189 1.17 -35.50 -18.74
N LYS A 190 1.86 -36.23 -19.63
CA LYS A 190 1.44 -36.37 -21.03
C LYS A 190 0.76 -37.73 -21.25
N ASN A 191 -0.45 -37.74 -21.81
CA ASN A 191 -1.21 -38.96 -22.13
C ASN A 191 -1.31 -40.00 -20.99
N GLY A 192 -1.42 -39.57 -19.74
CA GLY A 192 -1.41 -40.49 -18.59
C GLY A 192 -0.11 -41.26 -18.38
N ASP A 193 1.00 -40.90 -19.04
CA ASP A 193 2.30 -41.57 -18.88
C ASP A 193 3.12 -40.94 -17.74
N GLU A 194 3.23 -41.64 -16.62
CA GLU A 194 3.97 -41.16 -15.44
C GLU A 194 5.45 -40.87 -15.74
N SER A 195 6.04 -41.55 -16.72
CA SER A 195 7.43 -41.33 -17.12
C SER A 195 7.66 -39.96 -17.76
N THR A 196 6.59 -39.24 -18.12
CA THR A 196 6.61 -37.90 -18.71
C THR A 196 6.34 -36.79 -17.70
N GLN A 197 6.17 -37.12 -16.41
CA GLN A 197 5.81 -36.13 -15.40
C GLN A 197 6.82 -34.99 -15.32
N ALA A 198 6.30 -33.80 -15.06
CA ALA A 198 7.03 -32.57 -14.79
C ALA A 198 6.40 -31.82 -13.60
N SER A 199 7.22 -31.48 -12.61
CA SER A 199 6.85 -30.64 -11.47
C SER A 199 6.79 -29.18 -11.91
N LEU A 200 5.58 -28.61 -11.93
CA LEU A 200 5.35 -27.22 -12.34
C LEU A 200 5.35 -26.25 -11.16
N ILE A 201 4.83 -26.71 -10.02
CA ILE A 201 4.79 -25.95 -8.77
C ILE A 201 5.21 -26.88 -7.64
N THR A 202 6.18 -26.45 -6.83
CA THR A 202 6.69 -27.24 -5.71
C THR A 202 6.91 -26.40 -4.46
N LEU A 203 6.84 -27.06 -3.32
CA LEU A 203 7.20 -26.52 -2.01
C LEU A 203 8.32 -27.37 -1.43
N GLY A 204 9.53 -26.81 -1.39
CA GLY A 204 10.67 -27.45 -0.73
C GLY A 204 10.91 -26.86 0.66
N LYS A 205 11.67 -27.59 1.50
CA LYS A 205 12.02 -27.15 2.85
C LYS A 205 12.82 -25.84 2.87
N ARG A 206 13.62 -25.58 1.84
CA ARG A 206 14.47 -24.37 1.72
C ARG A 206 14.25 -23.59 0.43
N ALA A 207 13.84 -24.25 -0.65
CA ALA A 207 13.56 -23.56 -1.90
C ALA A 207 12.28 -24.07 -2.56
N SER A 208 11.50 -23.17 -3.15
CA SER A 208 10.24 -23.45 -3.83
C SER A 208 10.27 -22.92 -5.25
N TYR A 209 9.64 -23.66 -6.17
CA TYR A 209 9.69 -23.38 -7.61
C TYR A 209 8.29 -23.22 -8.18
N VAL A 210 8.11 -22.19 -9.00
CA VAL A 210 6.92 -21.95 -9.82
C VAL A 210 7.36 -21.74 -11.28
N ALA A 211 6.98 -22.67 -12.14
CA ALA A 211 7.26 -22.61 -13.57
C ALA A 211 6.67 -21.34 -14.22
N PHE A 212 7.32 -20.90 -15.30
CA PHE A 212 6.90 -19.72 -16.05
C PHE A 212 5.46 -19.84 -16.56
N ASN A 213 4.66 -18.79 -16.32
CA ASN A 213 3.22 -18.71 -16.64
C ASN A 213 2.30 -19.68 -15.87
N TYR A 214 2.77 -20.31 -14.79
CA TYR A 214 1.93 -21.14 -13.91
C TYR A 214 1.56 -20.47 -12.58
N GLY A 215 2.18 -19.33 -12.23
CA GLY A 215 1.85 -18.57 -11.04
C GLY A 215 0.61 -17.70 -11.19
N ASN A 216 0.52 -17.00 -12.32
CA ASN A 216 -0.53 -16.03 -12.61
C ASN A 216 -0.83 -15.96 -14.12
N TYR A 217 -2.05 -15.53 -14.43
CA TYR A 217 -2.45 -15.08 -15.74
C TYR A 217 -2.16 -13.59 -15.88
N PHE A 218 -1.61 -13.20 -17.03
CA PHE A 218 -1.40 -11.81 -17.39
C PHE A 218 -1.67 -11.66 -18.88
N LEU A 219 -2.59 -10.76 -19.23
CA LEU A 219 -2.86 -10.39 -20.62
C LEU A 219 -2.91 -8.87 -20.71
N TYR A 220 -2.25 -8.32 -21.72
CA TYR A 220 -2.39 -6.92 -22.12
C TYR A 220 -2.89 -6.89 -23.56
N GLU A 221 -4.17 -6.57 -23.75
CA GLU A 221 -4.77 -6.47 -25.08
C GLU A 221 -5.59 -5.19 -25.20
N ARG A 222 -5.33 -4.41 -26.26
CA ARG A 222 -6.09 -3.18 -26.59
C ARG A 222 -6.18 -2.16 -25.44
N GLY A 223 -5.15 -2.08 -24.59
CA GLY A 223 -5.12 -1.19 -23.43
C GLY A 223 -5.80 -1.74 -22.18
N GLU A 224 -6.42 -2.92 -22.25
CA GLU A 224 -6.97 -3.61 -21.09
C GLU A 224 -5.95 -4.61 -20.53
N THR A 225 -5.72 -4.50 -19.22
CA THR A 225 -4.88 -5.44 -18.49
C THR A 225 -5.75 -6.42 -17.73
N GLN A 226 -5.58 -7.72 -17.96
CA GLN A 226 -6.17 -8.77 -17.13
C GLN A 226 -5.09 -9.43 -16.29
N ARG A 227 -5.32 -9.51 -14.98
CA ARG A 227 -4.42 -10.14 -14.00
C ARG A 227 -5.27 -11.04 -13.12
N ASN A 228 -4.87 -12.30 -13.01
CA ASN A 228 -5.48 -13.22 -12.06
C ASN A 228 -4.43 -14.19 -11.53
N TRP A 229 -4.59 -14.60 -10.30
CA TRP A 229 -3.76 -15.62 -9.70
C TRP A 229 -4.26 -17.03 -10.03
N TYR A 230 -3.37 -17.89 -10.53
CA TYR A 230 -3.58 -19.33 -10.51
C TYR A 230 -3.29 -19.87 -9.11
N ILE A 231 -2.17 -19.44 -8.51
CA ILE A 231 -1.75 -19.85 -7.17
C ILE A 231 -2.45 -18.99 -6.12
N ASN A 232 -2.88 -19.55 -4.99
CA ASN A 232 -3.24 -18.74 -3.81
C ASN A 232 -1.96 -18.08 -3.24
N PRO A 233 -1.74 -16.77 -3.46
CA PRO A 233 -0.44 -16.16 -3.16
C PRO A 233 -0.20 -16.10 -1.64
N PHE A 234 -1.25 -15.89 -0.84
CA PHE A 234 -1.16 -15.82 0.61
C PHE A 234 -0.74 -17.17 1.21
N LEU A 235 -1.36 -18.27 0.75
CA LEU A 235 -1.03 -19.60 1.25
C LEU A 235 0.31 -20.09 0.72
N PHE A 236 0.61 -19.85 -0.56
CA PHE A 236 1.87 -20.26 -1.16
C PHE A 236 3.06 -19.56 -0.50
N PHE A 237 3.06 -18.22 -0.41
CA PHE A 237 4.17 -17.48 0.19
C PHE A 237 4.30 -17.79 1.69
N ARG A 238 3.19 -17.98 2.42
CA ARG A 238 3.22 -18.43 3.82
C ARG A 238 4.00 -19.73 3.96
N ARG A 239 3.76 -20.72 3.09
CA ARG A 239 4.45 -22.01 3.15
C ARG A 239 5.89 -21.93 2.64
N ALA A 240 6.09 -21.28 1.49
CA ALA A 240 7.40 -21.18 0.84
C ALA A 240 8.42 -20.41 1.69
N PHE A 241 8.00 -19.31 2.32
CA PHE A 241 8.83 -18.56 3.25
C PHE A 241 8.70 -19.03 4.70
N GLY A 242 7.89 -20.04 5.01
CA GLY A 242 7.77 -20.60 6.36
C GLY A 242 7.30 -19.59 7.42
N VAL A 243 6.28 -18.80 7.09
CA VAL A 243 5.69 -17.81 8.02
C VAL A 243 5.08 -18.53 9.21
N GLY A 244 5.62 -18.27 10.40
CA GLY A 244 5.16 -18.85 11.66
C GLY A 244 3.86 -18.22 12.20
N GLU A 245 3.63 -18.44 13.49
CA GLU A 245 2.48 -17.93 14.27
C GLU A 245 2.80 -16.63 15.03
N GLY A 246 3.92 -15.99 14.69
CA GLY A 246 4.34 -14.73 15.30
C GLY A 246 3.47 -13.53 14.89
N PRO A 247 3.71 -12.36 15.51
CA PRO A 247 2.98 -11.14 15.20
C PRO A 247 3.29 -10.63 13.79
N ILE A 248 2.24 -10.20 13.10
CA ILE A 248 2.28 -9.52 11.81
C ILE A 248 1.85 -8.06 12.05
N PRO A 249 2.68 -7.06 11.72
CA PRO A 249 2.25 -5.67 11.82
C PRO A 249 1.12 -5.37 10.84
N ASP A 250 0.02 -4.80 11.34
CA ASP A 250 -1.17 -4.52 10.54
C ASP A 250 -1.32 -3.02 10.26
N THR A 251 -1.36 -2.66 8.98
CA THR A 251 -1.53 -1.27 8.50
C THR A 251 -2.99 -0.92 8.19
N ASN A 252 -3.93 -1.81 8.47
CA ASN A 252 -5.31 -1.73 8.00
C ASN A 252 -6.30 -1.44 9.13
N THR A 253 -5.86 -1.57 10.38
CA THR A 253 -6.69 -1.59 11.58
C THR A 253 -6.07 -0.71 12.65
N LEU A 254 -6.91 0.08 13.33
CA LEU A 254 -6.57 0.78 14.57
C LEU A 254 -7.66 0.53 15.59
N CYS A 255 -7.27 0.31 16.85
CA CYS A 255 -8.22 0.11 17.94
C CYS A 255 -9.28 -0.96 17.63
N GLY A 256 -8.88 -2.04 16.94
CA GLY A 256 -9.77 -3.13 16.52
C GLY A 256 -10.70 -2.82 15.34
N SER A 257 -10.72 -1.60 14.80
CA SER A 257 -11.60 -1.21 13.68
C SER A 257 -10.80 -0.95 12.41
N ARG A 258 -11.41 -1.16 11.24
CA ARG A 258 -10.76 -0.85 9.96
C ARG A 258 -10.51 0.65 9.86
N ILE A 259 -9.34 1.04 9.37
CA ILE A 259 -8.98 2.44 9.16
C ILE A 259 -9.83 3.04 8.03
N TYR A 260 -10.28 4.27 8.22
CA TYR A 260 -10.79 5.15 7.17
C TYR A 260 -9.96 6.44 7.10
N TYR A 261 -9.66 6.90 5.89
CA TYR A 261 -9.15 8.26 5.64
C TYR A 261 -9.59 8.73 4.25
N SER A 262 -9.50 10.04 4.00
CA SER A 262 -9.75 10.60 2.68
C SER A 262 -8.77 11.69 2.32
N HIS A 263 -8.47 11.80 1.04
CA HIS A 263 -7.64 12.87 0.50
C HIS A 263 -8.12 13.35 -0.86
N VAL A 264 -7.81 14.60 -1.15
CA VAL A 264 -8.23 15.30 -2.35
C VAL A 264 -7.03 15.90 -3.04
N ASP A 265 -6.87 15.57 -4.32
CA ASP A 265 -5.87 16.21 -5.18
C ASP A 265 -6.43 17.50 -5.78
N GLY A 266 -5.54 18.47 -5.98
CA GLY A 266 -5.89 19.84 -6.36
C GLY A 266 -6.48 20.00 -7.76
N ASP A 267 -6.49 18.96 -8.59
CA ASP A 267 -6.93 19.02 -9.98
C ASP A 267 -8.36 19.56 -10.11
N GLY A 268 -8.50 20.57 -10.97
CA GLY A 268 -9.77 21.24 -11.22
C GLY A 268 -10.16 22.29 -10.18
N TRP A 269 -9.21 22.73 -9.34
CA TRP A 269 -9.42 23.83 -8.39
C TRP A 269 -10.15 25.03 -9.01
N ASN A 270 -9.65 25.45 -10.18
CA ASN A 270 -10.12 26.59 -10.94
C ASN A 270 -11.17 26.25 -12.01
N ASN A 271 -11.63 24.99 -12.10
CA ASN A 271 -12.69 24.63 -13.05
C ASN A 271 -14.02 25.26 -12.64
N GLU A 272 -14.76 25.76 -13.63
CA GLU A 272 -16.14 26.16 -13.41
C GLU A 272 -17.04 24.93 -13.30
N THR A 273 -17.92 24.92 -12.29
CA THR A 273 -18.91 23.85 -12.15
C THR A 273 -19.97 23.93 -13.25
N GLU A 274 -20.40 22.77 -13.72
CA GLU A 274 -21.46 22.58 -14.70
C GLU A 274 -22.79 22.19 -14.01
N ILE A 275 -22.81 22.19 -12.67
CA ILE A 275 -24.00 21.84 -11.88
C ILE A 275 -25.02 22.98 -11.94
N GLY A 276 -26.21 22.67 -12.46
CA GLY A 276 -27.24 23.66 -12.79
C GLY A 276 -27.79 24.48 -11.63
N ASP A 277 -27.65 24.00 -10.39
CA ASP A 277 -28.08 24.71 -9.18
C ASP A 277 -27.15 25.87 -8.80
N TYR A 278 -25.96 25.95 -9.41
CA TYR A 278 -24.97 26.97 -9.15
C TYR A 278 -24.95 28.06 -10.23
N PRO A 279 -24.73 29.34 -9.86
CA PRO A 279 -24.52 30.40 -10.84
C PRO A 279 -23.31 30.12 -11.74
N TRP A 280 -23.39 30.57 -12.99
CA TRP A 280 -22.28 30.46 -13.94
C TRP A 280 -20.99 31.11 -13.39
N GLY A 281 -19.85 30.49 -13.65
CA GLY A 281 -18.55 30.90 -13.13
C GLY A 281 -18.26 30.44 -11.70
N THR A 282 -19.16 29.71 -11.02
CA THR A 282 -18.88 29.10 -9.71
C THR A 282 -17.76 28.07 -9.82
N LEU A 283 -16.77 28.10 -8.90
CA LEU A 283 -15.63 27.17 -8.95
C LEU A 283 -16.01 25.80 -8.39
N SER A 284 -15.42 24.74 -8.93
CA SER A 284 -15.58 23.37 -8.40
C SER A 284 -15.08 23.28 -6.96
N ALA A 285 -13.99 24.00 -6.61
CA ALA A 285 -13.51 24.12 -5.22
C ALA A 285 -14.57 24.70 -4.27
N GLN A 286 -15.37 25.67 -4.75
CA GLN A 286 -16.45 26.26 -3.95
C GLN A 286 -17.56 25.24 -3.71
N VAL A 287 -18.00 24.52 -4.75
CA VAL A 287 -19.03 23.48 -4.63
C VAL A 287 -18.56 22.36 -3.70
N LEU A 288 -17.30 21.93 -3.84
CA LEU A 288 -16.71 20.91 -2.96
C LEU A 288 -16.73 21.35 -1.49
N ARG A 289 -16.32 22.60 -1.21
CA ARG A 289 -16.39 23.17 0.14
C ARG A 289 -17.79 23.05 0.72
N GLU A 290 -18.80 23.52 -0.02
CA GLU A 290 -20.18 23.63 0.47
C GLU A 290 -20.87 22.26 0.60
N ARG A 291 -20.71 21.38 -0.40
CA ARG A 291 -21.47 20.11 -0.51
C ARG A 291 -20.79 18.92 0.13
N ILE A 292 -19.50 19.02 0.44
CA ILE A 292 -18.72 17.92 1.00
C ILE A 292 -18.05 18.34 2.31
N LEU A 293 -17.21 19.36 2.28
CA LEU A 293 -16.37 19.68 3.44
C LEU A 293 -17.18 20.28 4.60
N GLU A 294 -18.12 21.17 4.31
CA GLU A 294 -19.00 21.80 5.31
C GLU A 294 -20.19 20.91 5.69
N GLU A 295 -20.68 20.08 4.75
CA GLU A 295 -21.83 19.18 4.98
C GLU A 295 -21.44 17.95 5.83
N PHE A 296 -20.19 17.50 5.76
CA PHE A 296 -19.66 16.35 6.50
C PHE A 296 -18.47 16.70 7.41
N PRO A 297 -18.67 17.55 8.44
CA PRO A 297 -17.59 17.93 9.37
C PRO A 297 -17.11 16.73 10.23
N ASP A 298 -17.88 15.65 10.26
CA ASP A 298 -17.56 14.39 10.94
C ASP A 298 -16.59 13.49 10.15
N MET A 299 -16.11 13.91 8.97
CA MET A 299 -15.19 13.14 8.14
C MET A 299 -13.88 13.89 7.89
N PRO A 300 -12.72 13.31 8.22
CA PRO A 300 -11.42 13.93 7.95
C PRO A 300 -11.13 13.95 6.45
N VAL A 301 -10.73 15.10 5.94
CA VAL A 301 -10.33 15.30 4.55
C VAL A 301 -8.98 16.01 4.48
N THR A 302 -7.98 15.39 3.88
CA THR A 302 -6.70 16.04 3.59
C THR A 302 -6.73 16.58 2.16
N ILE A 303 -6.54 17.89 1.95
CA ILE A 303 -6.69 18.51 0.62
C ILE A 303 -5.55 19.47 0.32
N GLY A 304 -4.97 19.32 -0.87
CA GLY A 304 -3.83 20.11 -1.32
C GLY A 304 -4.09 20.76 -2.67
N PRO A 305 -4.12 22.11 -2.77
CA PRO A 305 -4.15 22.75 -4.07
C PRO A 305 -2.82 22.54 -4.81
N ILE A 306 -2.87 22.65 -6.13
CA ILE A 306 -1.68 22.86 -6.95
C ILE A 306 -1.24 24.31 -6.72
N ALA A 307 0.01 24.56 -6.32
CA ALA A 307 0.40 25.90 -5.87
C ALA A 307 0.21 26.97 -6.97
N ALA A 308 0.49 26.63 -8.23
CA ALA A 308 0.26 27.54 -9.36
C ALA A 308 -1.20 27.97 -9.54
N ASP A 309 -2.18 27.15 -9.12
CA ASP A 309 -3.62 27.47 -9.17
C ASP A 309 -4.05 28.51 -8.14
N VAL A 310 -3.22 28.76 -7.11
CA VAL A 310 -3.49 29.71 -6.02
C VAL A 310 -2.38 30.75 -5.84
N ASP A 311 -1.40 30.80 -6.74
CA ASP A 311 -0.36 31.82 -6.78
C ASP A 311 -0.69 32.90 -7.82
N PRO A 312 -0.87 34.18 -7.42
CA PRO A 312 -1.20 35.27 -8.34
C PRO A 312 -0.08 35.61 -9.34
N SER A 313 1.16 35.16 -9.10
CA SER A 313 2.25 35.26 -10.07
C SER A 313 2.20 34.19 -11.16
N TRP A 314 1.26 33.24 -11.04
CA TRP A 314 0.98 32.19 -12.02
C TRP A 314 -0.44 32.33 -12.58
N VAL A 315 -1.37 31.44 -12.22
CA VAL A 315 -2.76 31.47 -12.71
C VAL A 315 -3.77 31.70 -11.58
N GLY A 316 -3.30 31.88 -10.35
CA GLY A 316 -4.14 32.16 -9.19
C GLY A 316 -4.94 33.45 -9.35
N THR A 317 -6.26 33.34 -9.19
CA THR A 317 -7.19 34.47 -9.16
C THR A 317 -7.58 34.81 -7.72
N GLU A 318 -8.09 36.03 -7.47
CA GLU A 318 -8.61 36.40 -6.14
C GLU A 318 -9.68 35.39 -5.66
N LYS A 319 -10.52 34.89 -6.58
CA LYS A 319 -11.53 33.87 -6.28
C LYS A 319 -10.91 32.55 -5.82
N SER A 320 -9.92 32.06 -6.56
CA SER A 320 -9.21 30.81 -6.24
C SER A 320 -8.53 30.84 -4.88
N ILE A 321 -7.87 31.96 -4.56
CA ILE A 321 -7.14 32.19 -3.31
C ILE A 321 -8.12 32.29 -2.15
N ARG A 322 -9.22 33.04 -2.33
CA ARG A 322 -10.25 33.19 -1.29
C ARG A 322 -10.92 31.87 -0.98
N GLU A 323 -11.23 31.04 -1.98
CA GLU A 323 -11.80 29.71 -1.72
C GLU A 323 -10.79 28.77 -1.04
N CYS A 324 -9.49 28.85 -1.38
CA CYS A 324 -8.43 28.13 -0.68
C CYS A 324 -8.38 28.48 0.80
N GLN A 325 -8.34 29.77 1.14
CA GLN A 325 -8.35 30.23 2.54
C GLN A 325 -9.56 29.73 3.32
N LYS A 326 -10.76 29.73 2.70
CA LYS A 326 -11.98 29.22 3.33
C LYS A 326 -11.93 27.71 3.59
N ILE A 327 -11.39 26.93 2.66
CA ILE A 327 -11.26 25.47 2.79
C ILE A 327 -10.25 25.13 3.89
N LEU A 328 -9.08 25.75 3.86
CA LEU A 328 -7.96 25.38 4.75
C LEU A 328 -8.22 25.71 6.23
N VAL A 329 -9.20 26.56 6.56
CA VAL A 329 -9.59 26.84 7.95
C VAL A 329 -10.63 25.87 8.53
N LEU A 330 -11.27 25.03 7.69
CA LEU A 330 -12.31 24.10 8.17
C LEU A 330 -11.75 23.09 9.19
N PRO A 331 -12.48 22.73 10.25
CA PRO A 331 -11.95 21.93 11.34
C PRO A 331 -11.72 20.45 10.97
N ASN A 332 -12.42 19.96 9.94
CA ASN A 332 -12.27 18.60 9.41
C ASN A 332 -11.24 18.49 8.28
N VAL A 333 -10.69 19.62 7.84
CA VAL A 333 -9.68 19.66 6.78
C VAL A 333 -8.27 19.55 7.36
N GLU A 334 -7.41 18.77 6.74
CA GLU A 334 -5.94 18.82 6.90
C GLU A 334 -5.32 19.42 5.64
N THR A 335 -4.35 20.32 5.81
CA THR A 335 -3.68 20.98 4.70
C THR A 335 -2.62 20.06 4.11
N SER A 336 -2.58 19.91 2.79
CA SER A 336 -1.51 19.23 2.06
C SER A 336 -1.03 20.09 0.88
N SER A 337 0.03 19.64 0.20
CA SER A 337 0.47 20.19 -1.08
C SER A 337 0.26 19.19 -2.20
N HIS A 338 -0.29 19.62 -3.33
CA HIS A 338 -0.36 18.81 -4.54
C HIS A 338 0.59 19.36 -5.60
N THR A 339 1.86 19.53 -5.20
CA THR A 339 2.96 20.05 -6.03
C THR A 339 2.78 21.52 -6.44
N PHE A 340 3.75 22.09 -7.16
CA PHE A 340 3.68 23.46 -7.64
C PHE A 340 3.05 23.56 -9.02
N THR A 341 3.62 22.86 -10.00
CA THR A 341 3.25 22.99 -11.41
C THR A 341 2.57 21.76 -11.99
N HIS A 342 2.31 20.76 -11.13
CA HIS A 342 1.67 19.49 -11.44
C HIS A 342 2.38 18.72 -12.56
N PRO A 343 3.57 18.15 -12.28
CA PRO A 343 4.22 17.18 -13.16
C PRO A 343 3.29 16.02 -13.49
N PHE A 344 3.11 15.76 -14.79
CA PHE A 344 2.43 14.57 -15.28
C PHE A 344 3.39 13.38 -15.37
N ASP A 345 4.63 13.64 -15.81
CA ASP A 345 5.69 12.64 -15.87
C ASP A 345 6.91 13.10 -15.07
N TRP A 346 7.08 12.55 -13.87
CA TRP A 346 8.18 12.91 -12.97
C TRP A 346 9.56 12.51 -13.53
N ARG A 347 9.65 11.40 -14.26
CA ARG A 347 10.91 10.87 -14.80
C ARG A 347 11.50 11.79 -15.87
N PHE A 348 10.64 12.50 -16.60
CA PHE A 348 11.08 13.53 -17.55
C PHE A 348 12.03 14.55 -16.91
N PHE A 349 11.81 14.86 -15.62
CA PHE A 349 12.52 15.89 -14.86
C PHE A 349 13.71 15.42 -14.02
N GLU A 350 13.98 14.11 -13.90
CA GLU A 350 15.07 13.57 -13.06
C GLU A 350 16.46 14.12 -13.42
N HIS A 351 16.68 14.33 -14.71
CA HIS A 351 17.87 15.00 -15.26
C HIS A 351 17.43 16.19 -16.12
N TYR A 352 16.68 17.09 -15.51
CA TYR A 352 16.08 18.22 -16.22
C TYR A 352 17.12 19.16 -16.81
N ARG A 353 16.85 19.59 -18.04
CA ARG A 353 17.48 20.74 -18.70
C ARG A 353 16.37 21.50 -19.41
N LYS A 354 16.43 22.82 -19.38
CA LYS A 354 15.41 23.70 -19.98
C LYS A 354 15.08 23.35 -21.44
N SER A 355 16.08 22.89 -22.22
CA SER A 355 15.90 22.45 -23.61
C SER A 355 14.94 21.26 -23.78
N LYS A 356 14.79 20.40 -22.76
CA LYS A 356 13.86 19.26 -22.81
C LYS A 356 12.41 19.73 -22.98
N GLU A 357 12.04 20.89 -22.42
CA GLU A 357 10.67 21.41 -22.52
C GLU A 357 10.36 22.08 -23.85
N TYR A 358 11.37 22.44 -24.67
CA TYR A 358 11.18 23.23 -25.91
C TYR A 358 10.11 22.66 -26.86
N PRO A 359 10.02 21.33 -27.08
CA PRO A 359 9.00 20.74 -27.94
C PRO A 359 7.56 20.93 -27.46
N TYR A 360 7.36 21.29 -26.18
CA TYR A 360 6.06 21.33 -25.51
C TYR A 360 5.58 22.76 -25.22
N LEU A 361 6.46 23.76 -25.28
CA LEU A 361 6.16 25.14 -24.83
C LEU A 361 4.98 25.80 -25.54
N SER A 362 4.70 25.41 -26.79
CA SER A 362 3.56 25.91 -27.56
C SER A 362 2.24 25.21 -27.23
N LEU A 363 2.27 24.11 -26.48
CA LEU A 363 1.09 23.31 -26.12
C LEU A 363 0.45 23.77 -24.81
N TYR A 364 1.16 24.56 -23.99
CA TYR A 364 0.64 25.05 -22.71
C TYR A 364 -0.50 26.06 -22.92
N PRO A 365 -1.72 25.77 -22.41
CA PRO A 365 -2.90 26.60 -22.68
C PRO A 365 -2.80 28.00 -22.06
N ASN A 366 -2.12 28.12 -20.92
CA ASN A 366 -1.94 29.38 -20.20
C ASN A 366 -0.70 30.18 -20.64
N GLY A 367 -0.02 29.71 -21.69
CA GLY A 367 1.29 30.20 -22.11
C GLY A 367 2.43 29.51 -21.37
N SER A 368 3.66 29.82 -21.78
CA SER A 368 4.87 29.26 -21.19
C SER A 368 5.90 30.36 -20.92
N TRP A 369 7.06 29.99 -20.39
CA TRP A 369 8.17 30.91 -20.13
C TRP A 369 8.80 31.51 -21.41
N MET A 370 8.39 31.09 -22.62
CA MET A 370 8.68 31.77 -23.89
C MET A 370 7.60 32.78 -24.33
N GLY A 371 6.54 32.96 -23.54
CA GLY A 371 5.40 33.82 -23.84
C GLY A 371 4.19 33.07 -24.40
N ARG A 372 3.08 33.80 -24.62
CA ARG A 372 1.88 33.25 -25.27
C ARG A 372 2.13 33.16 -26.78
N GLY A 373 2.35 31.96 -27.30
CA GLY A 373 2.36 31.73 -28.74
C GLY A 373 0.99 32.09 -29.33
N LEU A 374 0.90 33.19 -30.07
CA LEU A 374 -0.33 33.75 -30.65
C LEU A 374 -1.14 32.72 -31.50
N LEU A 375 -0.48 31.66 -31.96
CA LEU A 375 -1.06 30.56 -32.76
C LEU A 375 -1.65 29.40 -31.93
N ALA A 376 -1.27 29.24 -30.66
CA ALA A 376 -1.74 28.15 -29.80
C ALA A 376 -3.20 28.35 -29.36
N THR A 377 -3.57 29.60 -29.06
CA THR A 377 -4.93 29.98 -28.65
C THR A 377 -5.93 29.86 -29.80
N LEU A 378 -5.49 30.08 -31.05
CA LEU A 378 -6.32 29.89 -32.24
C LEU A 378 -6.52 28.39 -32.57
N ARG A 379 -5.49 27.56 -32.37
CA ARG A 379 -5.56 26.11 -32.57
C ARG A 379 -6.47 25.40 -31.56
N LEU A 380 -6.43 25.78 -30.28
CA LEU A 380 -7.33 25.22 -29.27
C LEU A 380 -8.80 25.59 -29.53
N LYS A 381 -9.10 26.83 -29.95
CA LYS A 381 -10.48 27.23 -30.27
C LYS A 381 -11.07 26.49 -31.48
N MET A 382 -10.26 26.09 -32.46
CA MET A 382 -10.76 25.31 -33.61
C MET A 382 -10.96 23.82 -33.31
N ARG A 383 -10.24 23.27 -32.31
CA ARG A 383 -10.34 21.87 -31.86
C ARG A 383 -11.69 21.54 -31.19
N TRP A 384 -12.36 22.54 -30.61
CA TRP A 384 -13.69 22.39 -29.97
C TRP A 384 -14.87 22.54 -30.94
N ILE A 385 -14.67 23.09 -32.13
CA ILE A 385 -15.77 23.49 -33.04
C ILE A 385 -15.97 22.52 -34.21
N THR A 386 -14.95 21.81 -34.69
CA THR A 386 -15.02 21.18 -36.03
C THR A 386 -14.83 19.68 -36.11
N GLY A 387 -14.43 18.96 -35.05
CA GLY A 387 -14.54 17.49 -35.00
C GLY A 387 -13.83 16.66 -36.10
N ASP A 388 -13.04 17.24 -37.00
CA ASP A 388 -12.35 16.54 -38.09
C ASP A 388 -10.82 16.70 -38.00
N PRO A 389 -10.04 15.64 -38.36
CA PRO A 389 -8.59 15.66 -38.29
C PRO A 389 -7.98 16.33 -39.52
N ILE A 390 -7.00 17.21 -39.33
CA ILE A 390 -6.12 17.68 -40.41
C ILE A 390 -4.72 17.17 -40.12
N GLU A 391 -4.21 16.36 -41.05
CA GLU A 391 -2.82 15.94 -41.14
C GLU A 391 -1.89 17.17 -41.09
N SER A 392 -1.22 17.35 -39.97
CA SER A 392 0.08 18.02 -39.97
C SER A 392 1.15 16.93 -39.96
N GLU A 393 2.35 17.20 -40.47
CA GLU A 393 3.50 16.31 -40.30
C GLU A 393 3.79 16.15 -38.80
N GLU A 394 3.05 15.26 -38.16
CA GLU A 394 3.12 14.91 -36.77
C GLU A 394 4.30 13.96 -36.62
N VAL A 395 5.38 14.43 -36.01
CA VAL A 395 6.23 13.51 -35.25
C VAL A 395 5.31 12.90 -34.18
N PRO A 396 5.08 11.57 -34.20
CA PRO A 396 4.10 10.93 -33.32
C PRO A 396 4.33 11.32 -31.86
N LEU A 397 3.26 11.46 -31.07
CA LEU A 397 3.35 11.77 -29.63
C LEU A 397 4.32 10.82 -28.88
N GLY A 398 4.44 9.57 -29.32
CA GLY A 398 5.39 8.58 -28.79
C GLY A 398 6.88 8.89 -29.04
N ASP A 399 7.23 9.71 -30.03
CA ASP A 399 8.63 10.05 -30.36
C ASP A 399 9.21 11.18 -29.50
N ARG A 400 8.41 11.80 -28.61
CA ARG A 400 8.85 12.91 -27.76
C ARG A 400 9.38 12.47 -26.37
N GLY A 401 9.22 11.20 -26.03
CA GLY A 401 9.79 10.60 -24.82
C GLY A 401 9.01 10.90 -23.53
N LEU A 402 7.71 11.18 -23.61
CA LEU A 402 6.78 11.14 -22.47
C LEU A 402 6.07 9.79 -22.41
N TYR A 403 5.53 9.45 -21.24
CA TYR A 403 4.56 8.36 -21.12
C TYR A 403 3.41 8.55 -22.13
N GLU A 404 2.97 7.47 -22.80
CA GLU A 404 2.16 7.47 -24.05
C GLU A 404 0.84 8.26 -24.01
N GLU A 405 0.41 8.73 -22.83
CA GLU A 405 -0.87 9.41 -22.61
C GLU A 405 -0.75 10.93 -22.41
N TYR A 406 0.46 11.50 -22.34
CA TYR A 406 0.65 12.93 -22.03
C TYR A 406 1.09 13.80 -23.23
N ASP A 407 0.34 14.88 -23.47
CA ASP A 407 0.67 15.89 -24.49
C ASP A 407 1.79 16.85 -24.04
N VAL A 408 1.92 17.07 -22.74
CA VAL A 408 2.91 17.96 -22.09
C VAL A 408 3.44 17.30 -20.81
N PRO A 409 4.67 17.62 -20.35
CA PRO A 409 5.26 16.95 -19.17
C PRO A 409 4.66 17.39 -17.82
N ARG A 410 3.95 18.52 -17.76
CA ARG A 410 3.33 19.10 -16.55
C ARG A 410 2.21 20.07 -16.91
N ALA A 411 1.37 20.48 -15.95
CA ALA A 411 0.24 21.38 -16.22
C ALA A 411 0.63 22.84 -16.49
N PHE A 412 1.59 23.39 -15.72
CA PHE A 412 1.96 24.82 -15.80
C PHE A 412 3.44 25.01 -16.15
N ALA A 413 3.76 25.86 -17.12
CA ALA A 413 5.15 26.14 -17.52
C ALA A 413 5.47 27.62 -17.72
N LEU A 414 4.88 28.51 -16.91
CA LEU A 414 5.18 29.96 -16.96
C LEU A 414 6.62 30.29 -16.55
N LYS A 415 7.28 29.39 -15.81
CA LYS A 415 8.72 29.40 -15.50
C LYS A 415 9.32 28.03 -15.85
N PRO A 416 10.62 27.91 -16.18
CA PRO A 416 11.28 26.60 -16.32
C PRO A 416 11.08 25.74 -15.07
N PHE A 417 11.10 24.42 -15.23
CA PHE A 417 10.99 23.51 -14.09
C PHE A 417 12.16 23.72 -13.12
N ASP A 418 11.84 23.73 -11.84
CA ASP A 418 12.79 23.82 -10.73
C ASP A 418 12.27 22.93 -9.61
N LEU A 419 13.10 21.98 -9.16
CA LEU A 419 12.67 20.96 -8.20
C LEU A 419 12.41 21.54 -6.80
N ASP A 420 13.17 22.55 -6.40
CA ASP A 420 12.99 23.22 -5.11
C ASP A 420 11.68 24.00 -5.11
N LEU A 421 11.38 24.73 -6.19
CA LEU A 421 10.08 25.36 -6.38
C LEU A 421 8.94 24.34 -6.37
N GLU A 422 9.11 23.19 -7.03
CA GLU A 422 8.09 22.14 -7.13
C GLU A 422 7.70 21.54 -5.78
N ILE A 423 8.64 21.53 -4.83
CA ILE A 423 8.48 20.91 -3.52
C ILE A 423 8.39 21.96 -2.41
N ASN A 424 9.48 22.67 -2.13
CA ASN A 424 9.55 23.68 -1.06
C ASN A 424 8.67 24.87 -1.40
N GLY A 425 8.75 25.36 -2.64
CA GLY A 425 7.94 26.49 -3.08
C GLY A 425 6.44 26.21 -3.00
N SER A 426 6.00 24.97 -3.27
CA SER A 426 4.57 24.63 -3.18
C SER A 426 4.10 24.61 -1.74
N ILE A 427 4.93 24.09 -0.82
CA ILE A 427 4.67 24.08 0.61
C ILE A 427 4.61 25.53 1.14
N GLU A 428 5.53 26.39 0.74
CA GLU A 428 5.59 27.80 1.17
C GLU A 428 4.35 28.59 0.73
N VAL A 429 3.96 28.48 -0.54
CA VAL A 429 2.76 29.14 -1.07
C VAL A 429 1.51 28.72 -0.29
N ILE A 430 1.36 27.42 -0.03
CA ILE A 430 0.18 26.90 0.65
C ILE A 430 0.18 27.27 2.13
N ASN A 431 1.34 27.21 2.81
CA ASN A 431 1.48 27.65 4.20
C ASN A 431 1.16 29.14 4.37
N ALA A 432 1.47 29.98 3.38
CA ALA A 432 1.10 31.40 3.39
C ALA A 432 -0.41 31.65 3.29
N LEU A 433 -1.18 30.68 2.76
CA LEU A 433 -2.64 30.73 2.66
C LEU A 433 -3.34 29.98 3.81
N ALA A 434 -2.66 29.01 4.42
CA ALA A 434 -3.14 28.27 5.57
C ALA A 434 -3.03 29.08 6.86
N SER A 435 -3.76 28.68 7.90
CA SER A 435 -3.52 29.22 9.25
C SER A 435 -2.21 28.65 9.81
N GLU A 436 -1.47 29.41 10.62
CA GLU A 436 -0.26 28.94 11.31
C GLU A 436 -0.46 27.65 12.12
N LYS A 437 -1.70 27.38 12.56
CA LYS A 437 -2.07 26.17 13.31
C LYS A 437 -2.27 24.91 12.45
N LYS A 438 -2.30 25.06 11.13
CA LYS A 438 -2.58 24.00 10.16
C LYS A 438 -1.61 24.09 8.96
N PRO A 439 -0.29 23.99 9.20
CA PRO A 439 0.67 23.94 8.11
C PRO A 439 0.40 22.70 7.25
N VAL A 440 1.01 22.66 6.06
CA VAL A 440 1.06 21.48 5.21
C VAL A 440 1.58 20.29 6.03
N ALA A 441 0.80 19.23 6.10
CA ALA A 441 1.09 18.00 6.85
C ALA A 441 1.38 16.79 5.95
N LEU A 442 1.16 16.95 4.63
CA LEU A 442 1.33 15.88 3.64
C LEU A 442 1.68 16.47 2.27
N TYR A 443 2.60 15.84 1.56
CA TYR A 443 2.89 16.08 0.14
C TYR A 443 2.25 14.99 -0.73
N GLN A 444 1.39 15.38 -1.67
CA GLN A 444 0.66 14.49 -2.56
C GLN A 444 1.29 14.53 -3.96
N TRP A 445 1.82 13.41 -4.44
CA TRP A 445 2.43 13.32 -5.77
C TRP A 445 1.38 13.51 -6.88
N SER A 446 1.71 14.30 -7.89
CA SER A 446 0.89 14.52 -9.09
C SER A 446 1.23 13.54 -10.22
N GLY A 447 0.35 13.47 -11.22
CA GLY A 447 0.61 12.77 -12.49
C GLY A 447 0.79 11.26 -12.32
N ASN A 448 1.81 10.71 -12.97
CA ASN A 448 2.15 9.29 -12.87
C ASN A 448 2.64 8.87 -11.48
N CYS A 449 2.83 9.80 -10.55
CA CYS A 449 3.29 9.53 -9.19
C CYS A 449 4.57 8.67 -9.18
N GLN A 450 5.54 8.97 -10.04
CA GLN A 450 6.82 8.26 -10.07
C GLN A 450 7.99 9.22 -9.73
N PRO A 451 8.04 9.75 -8.49
CA PRO A 451 9.14 10.62 -8.07
C PRO A 451 10.48 9.89 -8.18
N PHE A 452 11.52 10.68 -8.50
CA PHE A 452 12.91 10.25 -8.53
C PHE A 452 13.60 10.58 -7.19
N GLU A 453 14.78 9.98 -6.96
CA GLU A 453 15.45 9.99 -5.65
C GLU A 453 15.72 11.40 -5.09
N ALA A 454 16.10 12.36 -5.95
CA ALA A 454 16.34 13.73 -5.49
C ALA A 454 15.06 14.43 -5.00
N ALA A 455 13.88 14.12 -5.56
CA ALA A 455 12.60 14.63 -5.05
C ALA A 455 12.27 14.03 -3.68
N MET A 456 12.43 12.71 -3.53
CA MET A 456 12.21 12.01 -2.26
C MET A 456 13.11 12.52 -1.14
N ARG A 457 14.39 12.75 -1.46
CA ARG A 457 15.37 13.30 -0.52
C ARG A 457 15.00 14.68 0.02
N LEU A 458 14.39 15.54 -0.79
CA LEU A 458 13.96 16.86 -0.32
C LEU A 458 12.84 16.73 0.72
N LEU A 459 11.87 15.84 0.49
CA LEU A 459 10.82 15.56 1.47
C LEU A 459 11.37 14.96 2.75
N ASP A 460 12.31 14.01 2.65
CA ASP A 460 12.97 13.39 3.80
C ASP A 460 13.73 14.41 4.67
N GLN A 461 14.48 15.33 4.05
CA GLN A 461 15.19 16.41 4.76
C GLN A 461 14.28 17.34 5.55
N MET A 462 13.01 17.43 5.18
CA MET A 462 11.99 18.22 5.87
C MET A 462 11.10 17.40 6.80
N GLU A 463 11.34 16.09 6.91
CA GLU A 463 10.46 15.14 7.59
C GLU A 463 9.00 15.23 7.08
N MET A 464 8.82 15.54 5.79
CA MET A 464 7.50 15.74 5.18
C MET A 464 6.91 14.40 4.71
N PRO A 465 5.77 13.95 5.28
CA PRO A 465 5.08 12.76 4.81
C PRO A 465 4.69 12.90 3.34
N ASN A 466 4.74 11.81 2.58
CA ASN A 466 4.36 11.79 1.18
C ASN A 466 3.35 10.67 0.90
N MET A 467 2.46 10.88 -0.08
CA MET A 467 1.52 9.86 -0.54
C MET A 467 1.14 10.09 -2.02
N ASN A 468 0.41 9.13 -2.59
CA ASN A 468 -0.11 9.00 -3.95
C ASN A 468 0.71 8.02 -4.81
N GLY A 469 0.06 7.51 -5.84
CA GLY A 469 0.49 6.35 -6.61
C GLY A 469 -0.11 5.06 -6.06
N GLY A 470 0.03 3.99 -6.84
CA GLY A 470 -0.64 2.72 -6.61
C GLY A 470 -2.11 2.78 -7.06
N ASP A 471 -2.49 1.90 -7.97
CA ASP A 471 -3.83 1.90 -8.58
C ASP A 471 -4.69 0.77 -8.03
N THR A 472 -4.82 0.72 -6.71
CA THR A 472 -5.59 -0.33 -6.05
C THR A 472 -7.07 -0.22 -6.43
N ARG A 473 -7.59 -1.25 -7.12
CA ARG A 473 -8.99 -1.37 -7.52
C ARG A 473 -9.39 -2.85 -7.57
N PHE A 474 -10.51 -3.20 -6.94
CA PHE A 474 -11.01 -4.57 -6.91
C PHE A 474 -12.52 -4.61 -7.01
N ASP A 475 -13.02 -4.45 -8.22
CA ASP A 475 -14.44 -4.54 -8.57
C ASP A 475 -14.65 -5.57 -9.68
N LYS A 476 -15.85 -5.63 -10.26
CA LYS A 476 -16.15 -6.57 -11.36
C LYS A 476 -15.23 -6.43 -12.58
N THR A 477 -14.70 -5.24 -12.85
CA THR A 477 -13.78 -5.01 -13.98
C THR A 477 -12.37 -5.47 -13.60
N PHE A 478 -11.92 -5.15 -12.39
CA PHE A 478 -10.60 -5.48 -11.86
C PHE A 478 -10.71 -6.58 -10.80
N ASN A 479 -11.28 -7.73 -11.18
CA ASN A 479 -11.71 -8.77 -10.23
C ASN A 479 -10.56 -9.71 -9.81
N SER A 480 -9.51 -9.18 -9.14
CA SER A 480 -8.38 -9.96 -8.64
C SER A 480 -7.56 -9.20 -7.58
N TYR A 481 -6.97 -9.95 -6.64
CA TYR A 481 -5.89 -9.47 -5.78
C TYR A 481 -4.65 -8.97 -6.56
N GLY A 482 -4.49 -9.37 -7.83
CA GLY A 482 -3.46 -8.88 -8.75
C GLY A 482 -3.63 -7.42 -9.18
N PHE A 483 -4.72 -6.75 -8.77
CA PHE A 483 -4.94 -5.32 -8.91
C PHE A 483 -4.89 -4.56 -7.58
N ILE A 484 -4.47 -5.21 -6.49
CA ILE A 484 -4.20 -4.54 -5.22
C ILE A 484 -2.70 -4.28 -5.11
N PHE A 485 -2.31 -3.01 -5.11
CA PHE A 485 -0.91 -2.58 -5.06
C PHE A 485 -0.34 -2.72 -3.64
N PRO A 486 1.01 -2.79 -3.48
CA PRO A 486 1.66 -2.85 -2.18
C PRO A 486 1.48 -1.56 -1.36
N LEU A 487 2.14 -1.49 -0.19
CA LEU A 487 2.04 -0.32 0.70
C LEU A 487 2.77 0.92 0.17
N GLY A 488 3.77 0.73 -0.69
CA GLY A 488 4.58 1.79 -1.24
C GLY A 488 5.65 1.24 -2.17
N ARG A 489 6.46 2.13 -2.75
CA ARG A 489 7.55 1.83 -3.68
C ARG A 489 8.87 2.37 -3.14
N GLN A 490 9.91 1.55 -3.23
CA GLN A 490 11.27 1.96 -2.86
C GLN A 490 11.87 2.86 -3.94
N VAL A 491 12.41 4.01 -3.54
CA VAL A 491 13.09 4.97 -4.43
C VAL A 491 14.42 5.34 -3.77
N GLY A 492 15.49 4.66 -4.19
CA GLY A 492 16.77 4.71 -3.47
C GLY A 492 16.58 4.23 -2.02
N PRO A 493 17.02 4.99 -1.00
CA PRO A 493 16.80 4.63 0.41
C PRO A 493 15.42 5.05 0.95
N TYR A 494 14.59 5.75 0.16
CA TYR A 494 13.33 6.33 0.60
C TYR A 494 12.13 5.49 0.19
N TRP A 495 11.00 5.71 0.86
CA TRP A 495 9.72 5.07 0.54
C TRP A 495 8.72 6.10 0.03
N GLN A 496 8.26 5.90 -1.20
CA GLN A 496 7.04 6.54 -1.68
C GLN A 496 5.86 5.74 -1.13
N ILE A 497 5.00 6.37 -0.34
CA ILE A 497 3.83 5.68 0.23
C ILE A 497 2.67 5.74 -0.77
N TYR A 498 2.01 4.61 -1.01
CA TYR A 498 0.86 4.55 -1.90
C TYR A 498 -0.44 4.89 -1.19
N SER A 499 -1.37 5.48 -1.97
CA SER A 499 -2.75 5.55 -1.53
C SER A 499 -3.31 4.14 -1.41
N SER A 500 -4.27 3.94 -0.50
CA SER A 500 -4.80 2.60 -0.28
C SER A 500 -5.82 2.17 -1.33
N ASN A 501 -6.38 3.11 -2.10
CA ASN A 501 -7.29 2.88 -3.24
C ASN A 501 -7.06 3.95 -4.30
N THR A 502 -7.39 3.63 -5.56
CA THR A 502 -7.38 4.60 -6.66
C THR A 502 -8.45 5.69 -6.50
N ASN A 503 -8.19 6.84 -7.11
CA ASN A 503 -9.14 7.93 -7.25
C ASN A 503 -10.23 7.65 -8.32
N GLU A 504 -11.16 8.58 -8.49
CA GLU A 504 -12.26 8.54 -9.46
C GLU A 504 -11.81 8.56 -10.92
N ASN A 505 -10.57 8.95 -11.22
CA ASN A 505 -10.06 9.11 -12.58
C ASN A 505 -10.12 7.79 -13.38
N LEU A 506 -9.69 6.69 -12.76
CA LEU A 506 -9.76 5.35 -13.37
C LEU A 506 -11.19 4.81 -13.53
N TYR A 507 -12.15 5.32 -12.75
CA TYR A 507 -13.56 4.96 -12.89
C TYR A 507 -14.26 5.73 -14.03
N THR A 508 -13.67 6.85 -14.46
CA THR A 508 -14.27 7.84 -15.37
C THR A 508 -13.54 7.97 -16.70
N ASP A 509 -12.77 6.94 -17.10
CA ASP A 509 -12.04 6.95 -18.37
C ASP A 509 -11.03 8.10 -18.48
N LEU A 510 -10.27 8.34 -17.41
CA LEU A 510 -9.40 9.51 -17.30
C LEU A 510 -10.20 10.83 -17.41
N TRP A 511 -11.32 10.90 -16.70
CA TRP A 511 -12.27 12.02 -16.71
C TRP A 511 -12.89 12.35 -18.09
N ARG A 512 -12.90 11.40 -19.03
CA ARG A 512 -13.51 11.57 -20.37
C ARG A 512 -14.98 11.15 -20.43
N ALA A 513 -15.39 10.19 -19.60
CA ALA A 513 -16.73 9.60 -19.66
C ALA A 513 -17.16 9.01 -18.31
N ARG A 514 -18.37 8.44 -18.25
CA ARG A 514 -18.85 7.65 -17.09
C ARG A 514 -18.66 8.37 -15.75
N PHE A 515 -18.98 9.67 -15.67
CA PHE A 515 -18.77 10.50 -14.46
C PHE A 515 -19.46 9.96 -13.19
N TRP A 516 -20.40 9.03 -13.31
CA TRP A 516 -21.04 8.31 -12.19
C TRP A 516 -20.27 7.05 -11.73
N GLY A 517 -19.22 6.63 -12.44
CA GLY A 517 -18.54 5.34 -12.31
C GLY A 517 -17.91 5.12 -10.94
N PHE A 518 -17.58 6.20 -10.22
CA PHE A 518 -17.00 6.13 -8.88
C PHE A 518 -17.94 5.52 -7.83
N ASN A 519 -19.23 5.34 -8.14
CA ASN A 519 -20.18 4.56 -7.34
C ASN A 519 -19.77 3.08 -7.17
N GLN A 520 -18.77 2.58 -7.91
CA GLN A 520 -18.28 1.21 -7.80
C GLN A 520 -17.23 1.02 -6.69
N LEU A 521 -16.70 2.10 -6.10
CA LEU A 521 -15.72 2.04 -5.02
C LEU A 521 -16.11 1.10 -3.84
N PRO A 522 -17.40 1.02 -3.42
CA PRO A 522 -17.81 0.10 -2.36
C PRO A 522 -17.55 -1.39 -2.66
N GLU A 523 -17.49 -1.81 -3.93
CA GLU A 523 -17.10 -3.18 -4.30
C GLU A 523 -15.63 -3.43 -3.91
N THR A 524 -14.75 -2.47 -4.17
CA THR A 524 -13.33 -2.54 -3.75
C THR A 524 -13.21 -2.58 -2.23
N PHE A 525 -13.98 -1.78 -1.50
CA PHE A 525 -13.99 -1.85 -0.04
C PHE A 525 -14.44 -3.22 0.48
N ALA A 526 -15.40 -3.87 -0.18
CA ALA A 526 -15.88 -5.19 0.22
C ALA A 526 -14.84 -6.29 -0.03
N HIS A 527 -14.26 -6.34 -1.24
CA HIS A 527 -13.28 -7.38 -1.61
C HIS A 527 -11.93 -7.24 -0.89
N THR A 528 -11.57 -6.01 -0.48
CA THR A 528 -10.37 -5.77 0.34
C THR A 528 -10.60 -5.91 1.85
N GLU A 529 -11.84 -6.22 2.27
CA GLU A 529 -12.21 -6.54 3.65
C GLU A 529 -12.37 -8.04 3.86
N THR A 530 -13.03 -8.74 2.93
CA THR A 530 -13.43 -10.15 3.06
C THR A 530 -13.18 -10.86 1.72
N PRO A 531 -12.60 -12.08 1.70
CA PRO A 531 -12.28 -12.94 2.85
C PRO A 531 -10.97 -12.59 3.58
N ILE A 532 -10.22 -11.59 3.09
CA ILE A 532 -8.97 -11.15 3.70
C ILE A 532 -8.94 -9.63 3.73
N ARG A 533 -8.78 -9.04 4.91
CA ARG A 533 -8.51 -7.60 5.05
C ARG A 533 -7.09 -7.27 4.59
N VAL A 534 -6.97 -6.54 3.48
CA VAL A 534 -5.68 -6.17 2.89
C VAL A 534 -5.44 -4.67 2.76
N LYS A 535 -6.49 -3.83 2.88
CA LYS A 535 -6.37 -2.37 2.76
C LYS A 535 -7.30 -1.61 3.72
N PRO A 536 -6.97 -0.37 4.13
CA PRO A 536 -7.93 0.59 4.67
C PRO A 536 -9.06 0.96 3.72
N MET A 537 -10.09 1.67 4.23
CA MET A 537 -11.03 2.41 3.39
C MET A 537 -10.46 3.80 3.11
N ASN A 538 -9.95 4.00 1.90
CA ASN A 538 -9.48 5.31 1.43
C ASN A 538 -10.48 5.86 0.41
N LEU A 539 -11.05 7.03 0.69
CA LEU A 539 -11.79 7.82 -0.29
C LEU A 539 -10.84 8.85 -0.92
N TYR A 540 -10.36 8.56 -2.13
CA TYR A 540 -9.42 9.41 -2.87
C TYR A 540 -10.16 10.02 -4.06
N TYR A 541 -10.13 11.33 -4.22
CA TYR A 541 -10.76 12.02 -5.35
C TYR A 541 -10.07 13.34 -5.68
N HIS A 542 -10.52 14.06 -6.70
CA HIS A 542 -10.01 15.37 -7.08
C HIS A 542 -11.07 16.46 -6.91
N VAL A 543 -10.64 17.73 -6.91
CA VAL A 543 -11.58 18.87 -6.82
C VAL A 543 -12.59 18.90 -7.97
N TYR A 544 -12.20 18.46 -9.18
CA TYR A 544 -13.13 18.36 -10.30
C TYR A 544 -14.29 17.39 -10.08
N SER A 545 -14.28 16.53 -9.05
CA SER A 545 -15.45 15.71 -8.70
C SER A 545 -16.71 16.55 -8.43
N ALA A 546 -16.54 17.82 -8.06
CA ALA A 546 -17.63 18.79 -7.87
C ALA A 546 -17.96 19.62 -9.13
N GLN A 547 -17.34 19.32 -10.27
CA GLN A 547 -17.61 19.99 -11.55
C GLN A 547 -18.91 19.49 -12.18
N LYS A 548 -19.19 18.18 -12.09
CA LYS A 548 -20.31 17.54 -12.81
C LYS A 548 -21.24 16.83 -11.83
N GLU A 549 -22.55 17.02 -12.00
CA GLU A 549 -23.58 16.47 -11.11
C GLU A 549 -23.46 14.95 -10.91
N PRO A 550 -23.28 14.11 -11.95
CA PRO A 550 -23.16 12.66 -11.75
C PRO A 550 -21.95 12.25 -10.89
N SER A 551 -20.86 13.02 -10.93
CA SER A 551 -19.66 12.75 -10.12
C SER A 551 -19.87 13.18 -8.67
N LEU A 552 -20.48 14.34 -8.45
CA LEU A 552 -20.82 14.79 -7.10
C LEU A 552 -21.77 13.80 -6.41
N GLN A 553 -22.78 13.30 -7.14
CA GLN A 553 -23.70 12.29 -6.60
C GLN A 553 -22.99 10.95 -6.31
N ALA A 554 -22.02 10.54 -7.13
CA ALA A 554 -21.22 9.36 -6.85
C ALA A 554 -20.38 9.52 -5.57
N LEU A 555 -19.78 10.70 -5.37
CA LEU A 555 -19.03 11.02 -4.16
C LEU A 555 -19.93 11.02 -2.90
N LEU A 556 -21.11 11.64 -2.98
CA LEU A 556 -22.09 11.65 -1.88
C LEU A 556 -22.56 10.23 -1.51
N SER A 557 -22.79 9.38 -2.51
CA SER A 557 -23.12 7.96 -2.33
C SER A 557 -22.00 7.19 -1.60
N ASN A 558 -20.76 7.40 -2.00
CA ASN A 558 -19.60 6.80 -1.34
C ASN A 558 -19.45 7.27 0.12
N ILE A 559 -19.64 8.57 0.38
CA ILE A 559 -19.66 9.13 1.74
C ILE A 559 -20.76 8.47 2.59
N ALA A 560 -21.97 8.34 2.06
CA ALA A 560 -23.06 7.67 2.76
C ALA A 560 -22.74 6.20 3.08
N TYR A 561 -22.12 5.48 2.14
CA TYR A 561 -21.65 4.11 2.37
C TYR A 561 -20.63 4.05 3.50
N ILE A 562 -19.60 4.90 3.49
CA ILE A 562 -18.53 4.93 4.50
C ILE A 562 -19.10 5.22 5.88
N ARG A 563 -19.99 6.21 6.01
CA ARG A 563 -20.63 6.58 7.29
C ARG A 563 -21.51 5.48 7.87
N SER A 564 -21.92 4.51 7.05
CA SER A 564 -22.64 3.31 7.51
C SER A 564 -21.75 2.25 8.16
N LYS A 565 -20.42 2.38 8.06
CA LYS A 565 -19.46 1.39 8.56
C LYS A 565 -18.91 1.74 9.95
N GLU A 566 -18.43 0.71 10.66
CA GLU A 566 -17.65 0.87 11.88
C GLU A 566 -16.17 1.00 11.50
N VAL A 567 -15.70 2.24 11.35
CA VAL A 567 -14.32 2.57 10.95
C VAL A 567 -13.64 3.48 11.96
N CYS A 568 -12.32 3.37 12.06
CA CYS A 568 -11.47 4.32 12.79
C CYS A 568 -10.98 5.38 11.81
N SER A 569 -11.53 6.58 11.90
CA SER A 569 -11.24 7.69 10.98
C SER A 569 -9.97 8.44 11.41
N ILE A 570 -9.01 8.56 10.49
CA ILE A 570 -7.76 9.31 10.65
C ILE A 570 -7.60 10.33 9.51
N LYS A 571 -6.75 11.34 9.72
CA LYS A 571 -6.33 12.22 8.62
C LYS A 571 -5.39 11.47 7.68
N ALA A 572 -5.32 11.85 6.41
CA ALA A 572 -4.47 11.14 5.45
C ALA A 572 -2.98 11.28 5.80
N GLY A 573 -2.54 12.40 6.37
CA GLY A 573 -1.15 12.59 6.83
C GLY A 573 -0.71 11.63 7.94
N GLU A 574 -1.64 10.99 8.65
CA GLU A 574 -1.33 9.98 9.67
C GLU A 574 -1.00 8.61 9.06
N TYR A 575 -1.50 8.31 7.85
CA TYR A 575 -1.33 7.00 7.23
C TYR A 575 0.11 6.68 6.81
N PRO A 576 0.90 7.60 6.20
CA PRO A 576 2.32 7.37 5.94
C PRO A 576 3.11 6.92 7.17
N ALA A 577 2.87 7.50 8.35
CA ALA A 577 3.55 7.10 9.58
C ALA A 577 3.23 5.65 10.02
N ILE A 578 2.03 5.15 9.70
CA ILE A 578 1.65 3.73 9.92
C ILE A 578 2.45 2.82 8.99
N VAL A 579 2.53 3.18 7.71
CA VAL A 579 3.25 2.39 6.69
C VAL A 579 4.76 2.42 6.92
N GLU A 580 5.33 3.58 7.24
CA GLU A 580 6.74 3.67 7.63
C GLU A 580 7.04 2.84 8.88
N GLY A 581 6.10 2.79 9.84
CA GLY A 581 6.18 1.90 10.98
C GLY A 581 6.27 0.43 10.57
N PHE A 582 5.49 0.02 9.56
CA PHE A 582 5.58 -1.33 8.99
C PHE A 582 6.97 -1.64 8.44
N TYR A 583 7.59 -0.70 7.72
CA TYR A 583 8.94 -0.89 7.16
C TYR A 583 10.04 -0.86 8.23
N ALA A 584 9.92 0.02 9.23
CA ALA A 584 10.99 0.30 10.18
C ALA A 584 11.02 -0.64 11.40
N LEU A 585 9.87 -1.18 11.82
CA LEU A 585 9.82 -1.89 13.09
C LEU A 585 10.64 -3.18 13.10
N SER A 586 11.22 -3.47 14.26
CA SER A 586 11.88 -4.74 14.58
C SER A 586 11.05 -5.53 15.57
N ILE A 587 11.09 -6.86 15.44
CA ILE A 587 10.42 -7.78 16.37
C ILE A 587 11.47 -8.75 16.89
N GLU A 588 11.66 -8.76 18.20
CA GLU A 588 12.51 -9.73 18.90
C GLU A 588 11.63 -10.73 19.64
N ARG A 589 12.01 -12.00 19.59
CA ARG A 589 11.27 -13.10 20.20
C ARG A 589 12.09 -13.74 21.32
N GLU A 590 11.45 -13.90 22.48
CA GLU A 590 11.96 -14.64 23.64
C GLU A 590 10.90 -15.65 24.09
N GLY A 591 10.98 -16.88 23.58
CA GLY A 591 9.93 -17.89 23.78
C GLY A 591 8.61 -17.44 23.14
N ASP A 592 7.59 -17.16 23.96
CA ASP A 592 6.27 -16.67 23.51
C ASP A 592 6.05 -15.17 23.81
N LEU A 593 7.12 -14.46 24.18
CA LEU A 593 7.14 -13.01 24.35
C LEU A 593 7.75 -12.34 23.10
N TYR A 594 7.05 -11.35 22.56
CA TYR A 594 7.51 -10.55 21.44
C TYR A 594 7.76 -9.11 21.89
N THR A 595 8.93 -8.57 21.63
CA THR A 595 9.26 -7.16 21.88
C THR A 595 9.30 -6.40 20.55
N ILE A 596 8.54 -5.31 20.46
CA ILE A 596 8.38 -4.52 19.24
C ILE A 596 8.90 -3.10 19.47
N ARG A 597 9.77 -2.64 18.56
CA ARG A 597 10.40 -1.31 18.56
C ARG A 597 10.29 -0.66 17.19
N GLY A 598 10.49 0.65 17.10
CA GLY A 598 10.54 1.38 15.81
C GLY A 598 9.20 1.44 15.06
N ARG A 599 8.09 1.33 15.79
CA ARG A 599 6.74 1.16 15.23
C ARG A 599 6.07 2.44 14.72
N LYS A 600 6.62 3.63 14.98
CA LYS A 600 6.07 4.93 14.53
C LYS A 600 4.54 5.01 14.74
N GLY A 601 3.76 5.22 13.67
CA GLY A 601 2.30 5.27 13.71
C GLY A 601 1.60 3.92 13.79
N LEU A 602 2.32 2.79 13.66
CA LEU A 602 1.72 1.45 13.67
C LEU A 602 1.35 1.01 15.10
N GLN A 603 0.04 0.85 15.33
CA GLN A 603 -0.55 0.55 16.65
C GLN A 603 -1.30 -0.80 16.72
N THR A 604 -1.15 -1.67 15.72
CA THR A 604 -1.85 -2.96 15.70
C THR A 604 -0.92 -4.09 15.27
N LEU A 605 -0.91 -5.17 16.05
CA LEU A 605 -0.30 -6.45 15.66
C LEU A 605 -1.39 -7.48 15.43
N ARG A 606 -1.26 -8.26 14.38
CA ARG A 606 -2.16 -9.35 14.00
C ARG A 606 -1.47 -10.69 14.17
N PHE A 607 -2.17 -11.66 14.73
CA PHE A 607 -1.74 -13.04 14.81
C PHE A 607 -2.73 -13.88 14.00
N ASP A 608 -2.26 -14.42 12.89
CA ASP A 608 -3.07 -15.30 12.03
C ASP A 608 -3.21 -16.69 12.68
N ARG A 609 -4.32 -17.38 12.39
CA ARG A 609 -4.62 -18.73 12.93
C ARG A 609 -4.60 -18.79 14.47
N ALA A 610 -4.81 -17.65 15.11
CA ALA A 610 -4.74 -17.49 16.56
C ALA A 610 -6.12 -17.53 17.23
N SER A 611 -7.09 -18.24 16.64
CA SER A 611 -8.45 -18.33 17.17
C SER A 611 -8.52 -18.97 18.56
N THR A 612 -7.54 -19.80 18.94
CA THR A 612 -7.43 -20.42 20.26
C THR A 612 -6.44 -19.72 21.18
N LYS A 613 -5.88 -18.58 20.78
CA LYS A 613 -4.90 -17.81 21.57
C LYS A 613 -5.54 -16.52 22.07
N ALA A 614 -5.04 -15.98 23.17
CA ALA A 614 -5.36 -14.64 23.65
C ALA A 614 -4.09 -13.89 24.07
N ILE A 615 -4.19 -12.57 24.24
CA ILE A 615 -3.14 -11.76 24.86
C ILE A 615 -3.03 -12.10 26.34
N ASP A 616 -1.83 -12.48 26.78
CA ASP A 616 -1.47 -12.53 28.19
C ASP A 616 -1.16 -11.12 28.68
N PHE A 617 -2.19 -10.42 29.15
CA PHE A 617 -2.04 -9.05 29.62
C PHE A 617 -1.26 -8.91 30.95
N LYS A 618 -0.92 -10.01 31.63
CA LYS A 618 -0.04 -9.94 32.82
C LYS A 618 1.42 -9.89 32.40
N ARG A 619 1.77 -10.59 31.32
CA ARG A 619 3.13 -10.62 30.74
C ARG A 619 3.35 -9.58 29.63
N SER A 620 2.29 -8.97 29.12
CA SER A 620 2.36 -7.92 28.09
C SER A 620 2.47 -6.51 28.68
N LYS A 621 3.14 -5.62 27.95
CA LYS A 621 3.29 -4.19 28.25
C LYS A 621 2.93 -3.36 27.02
N GLY A 622 2.11 -2.34 27.19
CA GLY A 622 1.69 -1.46 26.09
C GLY A 622 0.58 -2.02 25.19
N VAL A 623 -0.07 -3.12 25.58
CA VAL A 623 -1.26 -3.66 24.89
C VAL A 623 -2.52 -3.18 25.60
N ILE A 624 -3.39 -2.46 24.88
CA ILE A 624 -4.62 -1.85 25.43
C ILE A 624 -5.85 -2.72 25.19
N GLY A 625 -5.79 -3.64 24.23
CA GLY A 625 -6.96 -4.40 23.82
C GLY A 625 -6.68 -5.54 22.86
N GLN A 626 -7.72 -6.32 22.62
CA GLN A 626 -7.68 -7.38 21.61
C GLN A 626 -9.04 -7.56 20.92
N ARG A 627 -9.03 -7.96 19.64
CA ARG A 627 -10.23 -8.31 18.86
C ARG A 627 -9.97 -9.56 18.02
N TYR A 628 -10.94 -10.46 17.97
CA TYR A 628 -10.92 -11.55 16.99
C TYR A 628 -11.68 -11.12 15.74
N PHE A 629 -11.06 -11.29 14.58
CA PHE A 629 -11.69 -10.98 13.29
C PHE A 629 -11.14 -11.91 12.21
N GLN A 630 -12.03 -12.55 11.45
CA GLN A 630 -11.71 -13.48 10.34
C GLN A 630 -10.62 -14.52 10.69
N GLY A 631 -10.73 -15.16 11.86
CA GLY A 631 -9.79 -16.20 12.30
C GLY A 631 -8.43 -15.68 12.80
N SER A 632 -8.27 -14.37 12.92
CA SER A 632 -7.05 -13.73 13.44
C SER A 632 -7.31 -12.98 14.74
N LEU A 633 -6.29 -12.90 15.59
CA LEU A 633 -6.28 -12.09 16.82
C LEU A 633 -5.55 -10.77 16.54
N TYR A 634 -6.23 -9.65 16.75
CA TYR A 634 -5.66 -8.31 16.64
C TYR A 634 -5.37 -7.78 18.03
N ALA A 635 -4.14 -7.38 18.30
CA ALA A 635 -3.71 -6.70 19.51
C ALA A 635 -3.63 -5.19 19.24
N ALA A 636 -4.43 -4.40 19.97
CA ALA A 636 -4.34 -2.95 19.93
C ALA A 636 -3.26 -2.48 20.91
N LEU A 637 -2.36 -1.63 20.44
CA LEU A 637 -1.23 -1.10 21.21
C LEU A 637 -1.52 0.33 21.68
N ASP A 638 -0.91 0.75 22.79
CA ASP A 638 -0.98 2.12 23.28
C ASP A 638 0.05 3.00 22.53
N PRO A 639 -0.37 4.05 21.79
CA PRO A 639 0.55 5.01 21.18
C PRO A 639 1.53 5.66 22.18
N ALA A 640 1.16 5.77 23.46
CA ALA A 640 2.00 6.37 24.50
C ALA A 640 3.17 5.48 24.94
N VAL A 641 3.20 4.21 24.53
CA VAL A 641 4.24 3.24 24.93
C VAL A 641 5.10 2.87 23.72
N GLU A 642 6.29 3.45 23.61
CA GLU A 642 7.17 3.27 22.45
C GLU A 642 7.58 1.80 22.23
N GLU A 643 8.21 1.18 23.24
CA GLU A 643 8.56 -0.24 23.25
C GLU A 643 7.44 -1.06 23.89
N VAL A 644 6.81 -1.92 23.09
CA VAL A 644 5.73 -2.80 23.55
C VAL A 644 6.21 -4.25 23.66
N GLN A 645 5.66 -4.96 24.63
CA GLN A 645 5.88 -6.38 24.83
C GLN A 645 4.55 -7.12 24.74
N VAL A 646 4.47 -8.14 23.90
CA VAL A 646 3.24 -8.90 23.65
C VAL A 646 3.51 -10.36 23.92
N ALA A 647 2.81 -10.91 24.91
CA ALA A 647 2.81 -12.33 25.23
C ALA A 647 1.45 -12.93 24.87
N LEU A 648 1.47 -14.17 24.41
CA LEU A 648 0.26 -14.96 24.18
C LEU A 648 0.06 -16.02 25.28
N THR A 649 -1.19 -16.41 25.47
CA THR A 649 -1.63 -17.54 26.29
C THR A 649 -2.64 -18.38 25.51
N GLU A 650 -2.77 -19.66 25.86
CA GLU A 650 -3.84 -20.51 25.34
C GLU A 650 -5.18 -20.04 25.89
N ASN A 651 -6.19 -19.97 25.02
CA ASN A 651 -7.57 -19.64 25.37
C ASN A 651 -8.49 -20.67 24.69
N PRO A 652 -8.43 -21.95 25.09
CA PRO A 652 -9.18 -23.03 24.46
C PRO A 652 -10.70 -22.85 24.63
N ASP A 653 -11.12 -22.18 25.71
CA ASP A 653 -12.52 -21.90 26.03
C ASP A 653 -13.01 -20.59 25.39
N PHE A 654 -12.74 -20.37 24.11
CA PHE A 654 -13.17 -19.20 23.35
C PHE A 654 -14.57 -18.69 23.76
N PRO A 655 -14.77 -17.45 24.30
CA PRO A 655 -13.83 -16.43 24.76
C PRO A 655 -13.97 -16.20 26.28
N HIS A 656 -13.10 -16.78 27.12
CA HIS A 656 -13.20 -16.65 28.58
C HIS A 656 -12.09 -15.83 29.25
N GLU A 657 -10.85 -15.78 28.74
CA GLU A 657 -9.75 -15.10 29.47
C GLU A 657 -9.78 -13.56 29.41
N ALA A 658 -10.32 -12.96 28.35
CA ALA A 658 -10.49 -11.50 28.22
C ALA A 658 -11.45 -10.89 29.26
N ARG A 659 -12.15 -11.73 30.03
CA ARG A 659 -13.22 -11.34 30.95
C ARG A 659 -12.76 -10.89 32.33
N SER A 660 -11.46 -10.95 32.64
CA SER A 660 -10.97 -10.70 34.01
C SER A 660 -10.43 -9.29 34.25
N ARG A 661 -10.39 -8.42 33.23
CA ARG A 661 -9.87 -7.05 33.32
C ARG A 661 -10.57 -6.08 32.39
N PHE A 662 -10.27 -4.79 32.55
CA PHE A 662 -10.64 -3.76 31.58
C PHE A 662 -9.71 -3.82 30.38
N CYS A 663 -10.25 -4.04 29.17
CA CYS A 663 -9.48 -4.03 27.92
C CYS A 663 -10.34 -3.67 26.71
N LEU A 664 -9.75 -3.03 25.71
CA LEU A 664 -10.44 -2.56 24.52
C LEU A 664 -10.76 -3.73 23.58
N GLU A 665 -12.00 -3.82 23.09
CA GLU A 665 -12.37 -4.73 22.00
C GLU A 665 -12.42 -3.97 20.66
N SER A 666 -13.10 -2.84 20.61
CA SER A 666 -13.08 -1.96 19.43
C SER A 666 -13.36 -0.50 19.77
N SER A 667 -12.84 0.40 18.95
CA SER A 667 -13.24 1.81 18.92
C SER A 667 -13.25 2.39 17.52
N THR A 668 -14.14 3.34 17.26
CA THR A 668 -14.10 4.20 16.06
C THR A 668 -13.18 5.42 16.25
N TRP A 669 -12.71 5.66 17.47
CA TRP A 669 -11.73 6.70 17.79
C TRP A 669 -10.39 6.05 18.17
N GLN A 670 -9.29 6.77 17.96
CA GLN A 670 -7.98 6.34 18.42
C GLN A 670 -7.93 6.45 19.95
N VAL A 671 -7.51 5.37 20.62
CA VAL A 671 -7.39 5.27 22.08
C VAL A 671 -5.92 5.27 22.47
N SER A 672 -5.56 6.00 23.53
CA SER A 672 -4.19 6.08 24.06
C SER A 672 -4.19 6.34 25.57
N HIS A 673 -3.01 6.27 26.19
CA HIS A 673 -2.80 6.58 27.61
C HIS A 673 -3.74 5.79 28.53
N VAL A 674 -3.82 4.48 28.33
CA VAL A 674 -4.74 3.62 29.09
C VAL A 674 -4.12 3.25 30.44
N GLU A 675 -4.72 3.75 31.52
CA GLU A 675 -4.31 3.52 32.90
C GLU A 675 -5.49 3.04 33.76
N GLY A 676 -5.48 1.75 34.11
CA GLY A 676 -6.59 1.13 34.83
C GLY A 676 -7.88 1.16 34.01
N THR A 677 -8.83 2.01 34.42
CA THR A 677 -10.10 2.26 33.70
C THR A 677 -10.20 3.67 33.11
N SER A 678 -9.09 4.41 33.12
CA SER A 678 -8.96 5.74 32.52
C SER A 678 -8.24 5.65 31.19
N PHE A 679 -8.63 6.47 30.22
CA PHE A 679 -7.98 6.52 28.90
C PHE A 679 -8.23 7.84 28.20
N GLN A 680 -7.40 8.18 27.21
CA GLN A 680 -7.66 9.26 26.27
C GLN A 680 -8.19 8.68 24.95
N ALA A 681 -9.13 9.38 24.32
CA ALA A 681 -9.54 9.05 22.96
C ALA A 681 -9.74 10.29 22.09
N SER A 682 -9.39 10.14 20.81
CA SER A 682 -9.60 11.18 19.80
C SER A 682 -10.00 10.61 18.45
N GLY A 683 -10.88 11.31 17.76
CA GLY A 683 -11.31 10.90 16.42
C GLY A 683 -12.39 11.80 15.86
N TYR A 684 -12.92 11.39 14.72
CA TYR A 684 -13.95 12.11 13.97
C TYR A 684 -15.32 11.43 14.13
N GLY A 685 -16.39 12.22 14.00
CA GLY A 685 -17.76 11.72 14.10
C GLY A 685 -18.12 11.12 15.46
N GLN A 686 -19.09 10.20 15.46
CA GLN A 686 -19.53 9.53 16.69
C GLN A 686 -18.47 8.54 17.19
N GLY A 687 -17.95 8.78 18.40
CA GLY A 687 -17.03 7.86 19.06
C GLY A 687 -17.79 6.68 19.66
N ARG A 688 -17.65 5.49 19.08
CA ARG A 688 -18.24 4.24 19.58
C ARG A 688 -17.14 3.40 20.22
N PHE A 689 -17.43 2.84 21.38
CA PHE A 689 -16.45 2.09 22.16
C PHE A 689 -17.06 0.78 22.64
N VAL A 690 -16.28 -0.29 22.53
CA VAL A 690 -16.58 -1.60 23.12
C VAL A 690 -15.40 -1.98 24.01
N TRP A 691 -15.68 -2.11 25.31
CA TRP A 691 -14.69 -2.51 26.31
C TRP A 691 -15.14 -3.78 27.01
N HIS A 692 -14.21 -4.69 27.24
CA HIS A 692 -14.37 -5.74 28.25
C HIS A 692 -14.20 -5.16 29.64
N VAL A 693 -14.95 -5.71 30.60
CA VAL A 693 -14.91 -5.32 32.02
C VAL A 693 -14.70 -6.55 32.91
N PRO A 694 -14.07 -6.41 34.10
CA PRO A 694 -13.78 -7.55 34.96
C PRO A 694 -15.02 -8.23 35.54
N GLU A 695 -16.08 -7.46 35.82
CA GLU A 695 -17.29 -7.94 36.48
C GLU A 695 -18.56 -7.51 35.74
N GLU A 696 -19.63 -8.28 35.90
CA GLU A 696 -20.94 -7.84 35.43
C GLU A 696 -21.52 -6.75 36.34
N GLY A 697 -22.27 -5.81 35.77
CA GLY A 697 -22.94 -4.76 36.54
C GLY A 697 -23.26 -3.51 35.72
N GLU A 698 -23.63 -2.46 36.44
CA GLU A 698 -23.76 -1.13 35.87
C GLU A 698 -22.47 -0.34 36.03
N TYR A 699 -22.15 0.44 35.02
CA TYR A 699 -20.96 1.28 34.94
C TYR A 699 -21.37 2.70 34.57
N THR A 700 -20.65 3.67 35.11
CA THR A 700 -20.72 5.07 34.72
C THR A 700 -19.44 5.44 33.98
N VAL A 701 -19.60 5.96 32.76
CA VAL A 701 -18.52 6.52 31.95
C VAL A 701 -18.58 8.03 32.07
N THR A 702 -17.50 8.63 32.58
CA THR A 702 -17.35 10.09 32.63
C THR A 702 -16.32 10.52 31.61
N ALA A 703 -16.55 11.66 30.96
CA ALA A 703 -15.60 12.30 30.06
C ALA A 703 -15.62 13.81 30.29
N GLU A 704 -14.46 14.45 30.16
CA GLU A 704 -14.33 15.89 30.41
C GLU A 704 -15.31 16.70 29.55
N GLY A 705 -16.15 17.51 30.21
CA GLY A 705 -17.16 18.34 29.54
C GLY A 705 -18.30 17.56 28.86
N GLN A 706 -18.52 16.30 29.18
CA GLN A 706 -19.66 15.50 28.72
C GLN A 706 -20.51 15.01 29.89
N GLU A 707 -21.81 14.83 29.66
CA GLU A 707 -22.71 14.21 30.64
C GLU A 707 -22.30 12.74 30.91
N PRO A 708 -22.36 12.27 32.18
CA PRO A 708 -22.05 10.89 32.50
C PRO A 708 -22.97 9.90 31.79
N ILE A 709 -22.39 8.87 31.18
CA ILE A 709 -23.13 7.82 30.46
C ILE A 709 -23.22 6.59 31.36
N ARG A 710 -24.45 6.20 31.73
CA ARG A 710 -24.69 4.93 32.44
C ARG A 710 -24.88 3.81 31.45
N VAL A 711 -24.12 2.73 31.60
CA VAL A 711 -24.18 1.54 30.73
C VAL A 711 -24.16 0.27 31.56
N ARG A 712 -24.89 -0.75 31.11
CA ARG A 712 -24.89 -2.07 31.73
C ARG A 712 -24.03 -3.02 30.91
N SER A 713 -23.22 -3.83 31.58
CA SER A 713 -22.44 -4.86 30.90
C SER A 713 -23.34 -6.01 30.45
N VAL A 714 -23.03 -6.58 29.29
CA VAL A 714 -23.63 -7.81 28.77
C VAL A 714 -22.50 -8.73 28.31
N ASN A 715 -22.40 -9.92 28.91
CA ASN A 715 -21.26 -10.84 28.69
C ASN A 715 -19.92 -10.14 28.96
N ARG A 716 -19.87 -9.34 30.03
CA ARG A 716 -18.74 -8.53 30.46
C ARG A 716 -18.23 -7.58 29.37
N ARG A 717 -19.13 -7.09 28.53
CA ARG A 717 -18.88 -6.01 27.57
C ARG A 717 -19.74 -4.82 27.90
N ILE A 718 -19.12 -3.65 27.99
CA ILE A 718 -19.84 -2.38 27.97
C ILE A 718 -19.73 -1.76 26.59
N ARG A 719 -20.82 -1.13 26.14
CA ARG A 719 -20.87 -0.41 24.87
C ARG A 719 -21.45 0.97 25.14
N PHE A 720 -20.75 2.00 24.70
CA PHE A 720 -21.21 3.37 24.79
C PHE A 720 -20.79 4.15 23.55
N ALA A 721 -21.47 5.27 23.34
CA ALA A 721 -21.18 6.19 22.26
C ALA A 721 -21.15 7.63 22.77
N VAL A 722 -20.25 8.44 22.24
CA VAL A 722 -20.13 9.86 22.51
C VAL A 722 -20.46 10.63 21.24
N PRO A 723 -21.35 11.64 21.28
CA PRO A 723 -21.65 12.46 20.12
C PRO A 723 -20.44 13.32 19.74
N GLY A 724 -20.12 13.35 18.45
CA GLY A 724 -19.08 14.19 17.87
C GLY A 724 -19.42 14.57 16.43
N SER A 725 -19.31 15.86 16.12
CA SER A 725 -19.39 16.39 14.75
C SER A 725 -18.05 16.95 14.26
N ILE A 726 -17.07 17.12 15.15
CA ILE A 726 -15.77 17.76 14.92
C ILE A 726 -14.73 16.92 15.68
N PRO A 727 -13.46 16.85 15.22
CA PRO A 727 -12.39 16.19 15.97
C PRO A 727 -12.35 16.65 17.42
N LYS A 728 -12.47 15.69 18.34
CA LYS A 728 -12.38 15.90 19.80
C LYS A 728 -11.24 15.05 20.34
N LYS A 729 -10.60 15.55 21.39
CA LYS A 729 -9.75 14.75 22.27
C LYS A 729 -10.35 14.84 23.66
N LEU A 730 -10.67 13.70 24.26
CA LEU A 730 -11.33 13.62 25.56
C LEU A 730 -10.60 12.62 26.45
N THR A 731 -10.56 12.92 27.76
CA THR A 731 -10.13 11.99 28.80
C THR A 731 -11.36 11.34 29.41
N PHE A 732 -11.33 10.01 29.51
CA PHE A 732 -12.43 9.19 30.00
C PHE A 732 -12.04 8.47 31.29
N LYS A 733 -13.04 8.20 32.13
CA LYS A 733 -12.95 7.29 33.27
C LYS A 733 -14.18 6.40 33.33
N VAL A 734 -13.97 5.09 33.48
CA VAL A 734 -15.05 4.11 33.64
C VAL A 734 -15.06 3.60 35.07
N GLU A 735 -16.19 3.75 35.75
CA GLU A 735 -16.36 3.34 37.14
C GLU A 735 -17.56 2.40 37.28
N ARG A 736 -17.42 1.33 38.05
CA ARG A 736 -18.56 0.46 38.37
C ARG A 736 -19.42 1.15 39.41
N ASN A 737 -20.73 1.15 39.21
CA ASN A 737 -21.66 1.63 40.22
C ASN A 737 -21.65 0.66 41.39
N GLY A 738 -21.53 1.18 42.63
CA GLY A 738 -21.64 0.37 43.84
C GLY A 738 -22.95 -0.43 43.82
N SER A 739 -22.85 -1.73 44.11
CA SER A 739 -23.99 -2.66 44.18
C SER A 739 -24.99 -2.29 45.27
#